data_AF-A0A7V5R169-F1
#
_entry.id   AF-A0A7V5R169-F1
#
_cell.length_a   1.000
_cell.length_b   1.000
_cell.length_c   1.000
_cell.angle_alpha   90.00
_cell.angle_beta   90.00
_cell.angle_gamma   90.00
#
_symmetry.space_group_name_H-M   'P 1'
#
loop_
_entity.id
_entity.type
_entity.pdbx_description
1 polymer ?
#
loop_
_entity_poly.entity_id
_entity_poly.type
_entity_poly.pdbx_seq_one_letter_code
_entity_poly.pdbx_strand_id
1 'polypeptide(L)'
;MAAVGQKADSSQAEKQTTAEVTTAEPLLLNEFAHLLSADELVQQLRGKYGIKGSVLLSKTLWQILTSYSNQQQAQDVWYSTLSQLSDSTQSISAAQFSVVNARYNAGQLLINFTHGMDTKNWNENRGGIVLKKSKLSDFFALSDDLTIYFNLTDIWQILLADIASQENIQWHEVFADSLDLFVETESEPESTAEAAAEIPMDFFKQLSAWQNSGNKLKQLAQLMPQIEFATGNSRYLYESIIRFELNKSAQQYLATSLSWFAVAEQLYLYKDTVSTDDVGKINAFIEENDAWFLSKEQQLMALNKELPQWLELSFHELKAHYTNTTAVDLQQMPNIYQMLETKLQKYMESPFRQKIRKDLEVCLNISEEFAPFPQQPIDDKQFKGCINDMVVAATSEAKIRELSGSLTKIDTDQALDRALQLPAWQIINIMYATIADGNCLNDTSQLVNPLEWTLAAESLLWFADRWPAYMQRYKSQTLIAQIVKQGEQLIKPLPCVNKSKNEILDAKYIQIIQSWQNVKTQIKQLAVEFNKANLSSGSDLDLLENIDAQSNYRVEDVKIEACDALNSCGVHVQLESSRAIFGLFPNHLLVADQLKLGKLKICYDNVGWQNRRAASTHLDNDSVANYSGNFSFTLKGYYQQQLVFERKMVDQQEYLYLFAENTESVLNMACPLSLVGKKISTKLERGTFGLVPNRLTFLTASRADESKILTANWSKGEEWSDKIITDAAEIVTENPLGDLSPVIQTAYQQKAAELQNTIYSALLDRISNPTETQRQLKDSFQALQRSTKLFTALNYLLQMDVLMLNDDLHEILFGNNKIPDSEVIANFYARQVNISSLVTSIDENLQSNKEKWNALADLRSNSHVKNILFQLKSMSR
;
A
#
# COMPACT_ATOMS: atom_id res chain seq x y z
N MET A 1 -39.37 76.34 16.64
CA MET A 1 -38.15 77.14 16.88
C MET A 1 -37.40 77.17 15.55
N ALA A 2 -37.82 78.03 14.60
CA ALA A 2 -37.28 79.37 14.31
C ALA A 2 -35.79 79.31 13.92
N ALA A 3 -35.35 79.67 12.71
CA ALA A 3 -35.60 80.95 12.05
C ALA A 3 -35.59 80.91 10.50
N VAL A 4 -36.26 81.93 9.97
CA VAL A 4 -36.46 82.36 8.56
C VAL A 4 -35.29 83.24 8.11
N GLY A 5 -35.01 83.27 6.79
CA GLY A 5 -34.18 84.32 6.17
C GLY A 5 -34.23 84.32 4.63
N GLN A 6 -35.25 84.99 4.06
CA GLN A 6 -35.25 85.47 2.68
C GLN A 6 -34.47 86.80 2.59
N LYS A 7 -33.74 87.02 1.48
CA LYS A 7 -33.83 88.27 0.69
C LYS A 7 -33.15 88.14 -0.68
N ALA A 8 -33.88 88.57 -1.69
CA ALA A 8 -33.46 88.83 -3.06
C ALA A 8 -32.70 90.17 -3.15
N ASP A 9 -31.83 90.35 -4.15
CA ASP A 9 -32.05 91.41 -5.16
C ASP A 9 -31.20 91.24 -6.43
N SER A 10 -31.75 91.85 -7.49
CA SER A 10 -31.40 91.80 -8.92
C SER A 10 -30.14 92.56 -9.36
N SER A 11 -29.56 92.19 -10.53
CA SER A 11 -29.35 93.13 -11.64
C SER A 11 -28.90 92.43 -12.94
N GLN A 12 -29.57 92.79 -14.04
CA GLN A 12 -29.24 92.48 -15.43
C GLN A 12 -27.92 93.13 -15.88
N ALA A 13 -27.19 92.50 -16.80
CA ALA A 13 -26.64 93.16 -18.00
C ALA A 13 -26.10 92.12 -18.99
N GLU A 14 -26.68 92.10 -20.18
CA GLU A 14 -26.21 91.42 -21.38
C GLU A 14 -24.79 91.85 -21.78
N LYS A 15 -23.99 90.88 -22.22
CA LYS A 15 -23.06 91.08 -23.33
C LYS A 15 -22.87 89.76 -24.08
N GLN A 16 -23.53 89.67 -25.23
CA GLN A 16 -23.18 88.75 -26.30
C GLN A 16 -21.70 88.91 -26.65
N THR A 17 -20.98 87.79 -26.63
CA THR A 17 -19.81 87.61 -27.50
C THR A 17 -19.80 86.14 -27.92
N THR A 18 -19.98 85.93 -29.22
CA THR A 18 -19.85 84.68 -29.96
C THR A 18 -18.59 83.90 -29.59
N ALA A 19 -18.74 82.64 -29.22
CA ALA A 19 -17.68 81.63 -29.31
C ALA A 19 -18.30 80.26 -29.62
N GLU A 20 -17.64 79.59 -30.54
CA GLU A 20 -17.93 78.35 -31.24
C GLU A 20 -18.54 77.21 -30.39
N VAL A 21 -19.52 76.55 -31.01
CA VAL A 21 -19.93 75.18 -30.68
C VAL A 21 -18.73 74.27 -30.93
N THR A 22 -17.99 73.94 -29.88
CA THR A 22 -17.13 72.76 -29.85
C THR A 22 -17.96 71.63 -29.27
N THR A 23 -18.27 70.67 -30.13
CA THR A 23 -18.78 69.34 -29.78
C THR A 23 -17.86 68.74 -28.72
N ALA A 24 -18.38 68.63 -27.49
CA ALA A 24 -17.75 67.81 -26.45
C ALA A 24 -17.77 66.36 -26.95
N GLU A 25 -16.58 65.79 -27.06
CA GLU A 25 -16.30 64.40 -27.38
C GLU A 25 -17.13 63.46 -26.49
N PRO A 26 -17.60 62.31 -27.03
CA PRO A 26 -18.18 61.28 -26.19
C PRO A 26 -17.10 60.73 -25.25
N LEU A 27 -17.43 60.61 -23.97
CA LEU A 27 -16.61 59.87 -23.00
C LEU A 27 -16.22 58.50 -23.60
N LEU A 28 -14.92 58.21 -23.59
CA LEU A 28 -14.29 56.95 -23.99
C LEU A 28 -15.02 55.76 -23.35
N LEU A 29 -15.81 55.02 -24.13
CA LEU A 29 -16.07 53.62 -23.85
C LEU A 29 -14.72 52.87 -23.93
N ASN A 30 -14.46 52.02 -22.93
CA ASN A 30 -13.29 51.15 -22.84
C ASN A 30 -13.01 50.44 -24.19
N GLU A 31 -11.78 50.54 -24.71
CA GLU A 31 -11.35 50.00 -26.02
C GLU A 31 -11.58 48.48 -26.16
N PHE A 32 -11.80 47.77 -25.05
CA PHE A 32 -12.16 46.34 -25.01
C PHE A 32 -13.63 46.02 -25.25
N ALA A 33 -14.54 47.00 -25.27
CA ALA A 33 -15.96 46.75 -25.54
C ALA A 33 -16.22 46.17 -26.95
N HIS A 34 -15.24 46.27 -27.84
CA HIS A 34 -15.30 45.79 -29.23
C HIS A 34 -14.32 44.65 -29.54
N LEU A 35 -13.53 44.17 -28.57
CA LEU A 35 -12.49 43.16 -28.80
C LEU A 35 -13.02 41.74 -28.52
N LEU A 36 -13.28 41.00 -29.61
CA LEU A 36 -13.58 39.56 -29.73
C LEU A 36 -14.80 39.01 -28.98
N SER A 37 -15.45 38.03 -29.59
CA SER A 37 -16.42 37.20 -28.88
C SER A 37 -15.72 36.34 -27.80
N ALA A 38 -16.42 36.05 -26.70
CA ALA A 38 -15.89 35.15 -25.67
C ALA A 38 -15.50 33.78 -26.26
N ASP A 39 -16.21 33.33 -27.30
CA ASP A 39 -15.95 32.09 -28.01
C ASP A 39 -14.57 32.09 -28.71
N GLU A 40 -14.25 33.14 -29.46
CA GLU A 40 -12.97 33.26 -30.16
C GLU A 40 -11.80 33.34 -29.19
N LEU A 41 -11.93 34.16 -28.14
CA LEU A 41 -10.91 34.27 -27.10
C LEU A 41 -10.67 32.92 -26.41
N VAL A 42 -11.74 32.22 -26.05
CA VAL A 42 -11.63 30.91 -25.39
C VAL A 42 -10.98 29.89 -26.34
N GLN A 43 -11.30 29.89 -27.63
CA GLN A 43 -10.62 29.02 -28.59
C GLN A 43 -9.11 29.30 -28.66
N GLN A 44 -8.71 30.58 -28.70
CA GLN A 44 -7.29 30.98 -28.70
C GLN A 44 -6.60 30.56 -27.39
N LEU A 45 -7.25 30.80 -26.25
CA LEU A 45 -6.77 30.42 -24.91
C LEU A 45 -6.54 28.91 -24.82
N ARG A 46 -7.54 28.12 -25.27
CA ARG A 46 -7.50 26.65 -25.32
C ARG A 46 -6.36 26.16 -26.22
N GLY A 47 -6.23 26.74 -27.40
CA GLY A 47 -5.23 26.36 -28.40
C GLY A 47 -3.79 26.68 -27.97
N LYS A 48 -3.57 27.80 -27.27
CA LYS A 48 -2.24 28.25 -26.85
C LYS A 48 -1.78 27.66 -25.53
N TYR A 49 -2.67 27.50 -24.55
CA TYR A 49 -2.30 27.15 -23.17
C TYR A 49 -2.86 25.82 -22.66
N GLY A 50 -3.70 25.13 -23.45
CA GLY A 50 -4.32 23.87 -23.05
C GLY A 50 -5.23 24.01 -21.82
N ILE A 51 -5.59 22.89 -21.19
CA ILE A 51 -6.58 22.86 -20.10
C ILE A 51 -6.11 23.68 -18.89
N LYS A 52 -4.98 23.29 -18.29
CA LYS A 52 -4.48 23.89 -17.04
C LYS A 52 -4.15 25.37 -17.20
N GLY A 53 -3.50 25.74 -18.31
CA GLY A 53 -3.14 27.13 -18.56
C GLY A 53 -4.36 28.02 -18.80
N SER A 54 -5.35 27.53 -19.56
CA SER A 54 -6.62 28.25 -19.75
C SER A 54 -7.36 28.49 -18.42
N VAL A 55 -7.45 27.46 -17.59
CA VAL A 55 -8.10 27.54 -16.27
C VAL A 55 -7.34 28.45 -15.32
N LEU A 56 -6.01 28.35 -15.28
CA LEU A 56 -5.17 29.18 -14.42
C LEU A 56 -5.30 30.66 -14.80
N LEU A 57 -5.21 31.00 -16.08
CA LEU A 57 -5.38 32.37 -16.56
C LEU A 57 -6.77 32.92 -16.22
N SER A 58 -7.82 32.10 -16.38
CA SER A 58 -9.19 32.49 -16.01
C SER A 58 -9.32 32.76 -14.51
N LYS A 59 -8.72 31.92 -13.65
CA LYS A 59 -8.68 32.09 -12.19
C LYS A 59 -7.91 33.35 -11.80
N THR A 60 -6.74 33.57 -12.40
CA THR A 60 -5.90 34.74 -12.18
C THR A 60 -6.63 36.02 -12.56
N LEU A 61 -7.26 36.07 -13.73
CA LEU A 61 -8.01 37.24 -14.17
C LEU A 61 -9.16 37.57 -13.22
N TRP A 62 -9.90 36.56 -12.77
CA TRP A 62 -10.94 36.76 -11.77
C TRP A 62 -10.39 37.26 -10.43
N GLN A 63 -9.26 36.73 -9.98
CA GLN A 63 -8.58 37.25 -8.79
C GLN A 63 -8.21 38.72 -8.98
N ILE A 64 -7.73 39.12 -10.16
CA ILE A 64 -7.43 40.51 -10.47
C ILE A 64 -8.69 41.38 -10.37
N LEU A 65 -9.77 40.98 -11.05
CA LEU A 65 -11.04 41.71 -11.08
C LEU A 65 -11.68 41.88 -9.69
N THR A 66 -11.47 40.92 -8.78
CA THR A 66 -12.14 40.89 -7.47
C THR A 66 -11.28 41.38 -6.31
N SER A 67 -9.95 41.34 -6.44
CA SER A 67 -9.04 41.53 -5.31
C SER A 67 -8.05 42.69 -5.49
N TYR A 68 -7.88 43.22 -6.70
CA TYR A 68 -6.94 44.31 -6.96
C TYR A 68 -7.65 45.52 -7.57
N SER A 69 -7.29 46.70 -7.09
CA SER A 69 -7.74 47.99 -7.64
C SER A 69 -6.60 48.81 -8.23
N ASN A 70 -5.39 48.24 -8.30
CA ASN A 70 -4.15 48.89 -8.68
C ASN A 70 -3.58 48.28 -9.97
N GLN A 71 -3.31 49.15 -10.95
CA GLN A 71 -2.72 48.82 -12.26
C GLN A 71 -1.46 47.94 -12.16
N GLN A 72 -0.50 48.29 -11.30
CA GLN A 72 0.77 47.57 -11.19
C GLN A 72 0.56 46.14 -10.66
N GLN A 73 -0.32 45.97 -9.68
CA GLN A 73 -0.62 44.64 -9.12
C GLN A 73 -1.31 43.73 -10.13
N ALA A 74 -2.20 44.30 -10.94
CA ALA A 74 -2.86 43.58 -12.04
C ALA A 74 -1.84 43.10 -13.08
N GLN A 75 -0.93 43.99 -13.51
CA GLN A 75 0.15 43.66 -14.45
C GLN A 75 1.10 42.59 -13.88
N ASP A 76 1.62 42.78 -12.66
CA ASP A 76 2.59 41.88 -12.04
C ASP A 76 2.02 40.46 -11.87
N VAL A 77 0.77 40.34 -11.42
CA VAL A 77 0.10 39.04 -11.21
C VAL A 77 -0.20 38.33 -12.52
N TRP A 78 -0.67 39.07 -13.54
CA TRP A 78 -0.93 38.51 -14.87
C TRP A 78 0.37 38.06 -15.53
N TYR A 79 1.40 38.91 -15.56
CA TYR A 79 2.72 38.61 -16.11
C TYR A 79 3.38 37.42 -15.40
N SER A 80 3.35 37.41 -14.05
CA SER A 80 3.88 36.29 -13.27
C SER A 80 3.18 34.98 -13.64
N THR A 81 1.86 34.99 -13.81
CA THR A 81 1.09 33.80 -14.23
C THR A 81 1.48 33.35 -15.64
N LEU A 82 1.59 34.28 -16.60
CA LEU A 82 2.03 33.96 -17.96
C LEU A 82 3.44 33.35 -18.00
N SER A 83 4.37 33.90 -17.21
CA SER A 83 5.74 33.38 -17.11
C SER A 83 5.82 31.97 -16.51
N GLN A 84 4.87 31.58 -15.64
CA GLN A 84 4.77 30.21 -15.11
C GLN A 84 4.26 29.21 -16.16
N LEU A 85 3.58 29.68 -17.21
CA LEU A 85 3.00 28.86 -18.26
C LEU A 85 3.97 28.59 -19.42
N SER A 86 4.99 29.42 -19.63
CA SER A 86 5.99 29.21 -20.70
C SER A 86 6.87 27.96 -20.49
N ASP A 87 6.98 27.45 -19.27
CA ASP A 87 7.79 26.26 -18.93
C ASP A 87 6.98 24.96 -18.75
N SER A 88 5.64 25.03 -18.66
CA SER A 88 4.80 23.93 -18.12
C SER A 88 3.66 23.43 -19.03
N THR A 89 3.52 23.98 -20.24
CA THR A 89 2.31 23.84 -21.08
C THR A 89 2.32 22.69 -22.10
N GLN A 90 3.43 21.95 -22.25
CA GLN A 90 3.57 20.95 -23.33
C GLN A 90 3.38 19.48 -22.90
N SER A 91 3.22 19.16 -21.60
CA SER A 91 3.00 17.78 -21.17
C SER A 91 1.69 17.61 -20.40
N ILE A 92 0.89 16.62 -20.83
CA ILE A 92 -0.22 16.08 -20.05
C ILE A 92 0.45 15.24 -18.94
N SER A 93 0.78 15.85 -17.80
CA SER A 93 1.43 15.09 -16.73
C SER A 93 0.41 14.20 -16.01
N ALA A 94 0.84 13.00 -15.62
CA ALA A 94 0.02 11.98 -14.96
C ALA A 94 -0.56 12.41 -13.60
N ALA A 95 -0.18 13.56 -13.04
CA ALA A 95 -0.76 14.09 -11.80
C ALA A 95 -1.87 15.14 -12.04
N GLN A 96 -2.07 15.58 -13.29
CA GLN A 96 -2.81 16.82 -13.57
C GLN A 96 -4.28 16.61 -13.97
N PHE A 97 -4.68 15.41 -14.41
CA PHE A 97 -5.97 15.22 -15.09
C PHE A 97 -6.74 13.96 -14.71
N SER A 98 -6.39 13.27 -13.62
CA SER A 98 -7.19 12.12 -13.17
C SER A 98 -8.57 12.63 -12.76
N VAL A 99 -9.56 12.46 -13.62
CA VAL A 99 -10.93 12.93 -13.40
C VAL A 99 -11.88 11.79 -13.75
N VAL A 100 -12.66 11.37 -12.77
CA VAL A 100 -13.80 10.47 -12.97
C VAL A 100 -15.08 11.27 -12.79
N ASN A 101 -16.10 10.92 -13.56
CA ASN A 101 -17.41 11.53 -13.43
C ASN A 101 -18.09 10.99 -12.16
N ALA A 102 -17.86 11.62 -11.03
CA ALA A 102 -18.43 11.16 -9.77
C ALA A 102 -19.97 11.29 -9.70
N ARG A 103 -20.56 12.22 -10.47
CA ARG A 103 -22.02 12.31 -10.65
C ARG A 103 -22.58 11.08 -11.37
N TYR A 104 -21.87 10.58 -12.37
CA TYR A 104 -22.20 9.31 -13.04
C TYR A 104 -22.21 8.15 -12.03
N ASN A 105 -21.18 8.06 -11.20
CA ASN A 105 -21.07 6.99 -10.19
C ASN A 105 -22.21 7.00 -9.16
N ALA A 106 -22.64 8.18 -8.71
CA ALA A 106 -23.79 8.31 -7.82
C ALA A 106 -25.11 7.93 -8.53
N GLY A 107 -25.27 8.33 -9.79
CA GLY A 107 -26.42 7.94 -10.63
C GLY A 107 -26.55 6.43 -10.78
N GLN A 108 -25.45 5.74 -11.09
CA GLN A 108 -25.41 4.27 -11.20
C GLN A 108 -25.89 3.58 -9.92
N LEU A 109 -25.49 4.07 -8.75
CA LEU A 109 -25.98 3.53 -7.49
C LEU A 109 -27.48 3.76 -7.28
N LEU A 110 -27.99 4.93 -7.65
CA LEU A 110 -29.42 5.20 -7.55
C LEU A 110 -30.20 4.30 -8.49
N ILE A 111 -29.78 4.17 -9.75
CA ILE A 111 -30.42 3.30 -10.76
C ILE A 111 -30.46 1.84 -10.27
N ASN A 112 -29.35 1.32 -9.76
CA ASN A 112 -29.28 -0.10 -9.36
C ASN A 112 -30.06 -0.43 -8.08
N PHE A 113 -30.34 0.57 -7.23
CA PHE A 113 -30.91 0.35 -5.90
C PHE A 113 -32.19 1.13 -5.59
N THR A 114 -32.69 1.92 -6.53
CA THR A 114 -34.04 2.53 -6.50
C THR A 114 -34.80 1.97 -7.69
N HIS A 115 -35.97 1.36 -7.46
CA HIS A 115 -36.78 0.86 -8.59
C HIS A 115 -37.22 2.06 -9.45
N GLY A 116 -37.57 1.86 -10.72
CA GLY A 116 -38.21 2.87 -11.58
C GLY A 116 -37.32 4.02 -12.10
N MET A 117 -36.10 4.16 -11.58
CA MET A 117 -35.08 5.04 -12.15
C MET A 117 -34.20 4.24 -13.12
N ASP A 118 -33.97 4.78 -14.32
CA ASP A 118 -33.04 4.21 -15.31
C ASP A 118 -32.04 5.28 -15.80
N THR A 119 -31.00 4.84 -16.49
CA THR A 119 -29.94 5.72 -16.97
C THR A 119 -30.44 6.78 -17.95
N LYS A 120 -31.44 6.45 -18.77
CA LYS A 120 -32.02 7.39 -19.73
C LYS A 120 -32.71 8.54 -19.00
N ASN A 121 -33.61 8.23 -18.07
CA ASN A 121 -34.32 9.18 -17.22
C ASN A 121 -33.38 10.03 -16.35
N TRP A 122 -32.31 9.41 -15.84
CA TRP A 122 -31.28 10.11 -15.06
C TRP A 122 -30.57 11.20 -15.89
N ASN A 123 -30.32 10.95 -17.17
CA ASN A 123 -29.58 11.87 -18.04
C ASN A 123 -30.45 12.91 -18.76
N GLU A 124 -31.67 12.55 -19.19
CA GLU A 124 -32.54 13.43 -20.00
C GLU A 124 -32.96 14.73 -19.29
N ASN A 125 -33.05 14.71 -17.96
CA ASN A 125 -33.62 15.81 -17.18
C ASN A 125 -32.59 16.68 -16.46
N ARG A 126 -31.32 16.52 -16.80
CA ARG A 126 -30.23 17.20 -16.09
C ARG A 126 -29.83 18.50 -16.78
N GLY A 127 -29.70 19.54 -15.98
CA GLY A 127 -29.28 20.86 -16.43
C GLY A 127 -27.76 20.94 -16.57
N GLY A 128 -27.31 21.86 -17.43
CA GLY A 128 -25.93 22.36 -17.41
C GLY A 128 -25.68 23.25 -16.19
N ILE A 129 -24.41 23.53 -15.90
CA ILE A 129 -24.05 24.47 -14.83
C ILE A 129 -24.39 25.89 -15.29
N VAL A 130 -25.33 26.54 -14.63
CA VAL A 130 -25.65 27.95 -14.91
C VAL A 130 -24.72 28.86 -14.10
N LEU A 131 -23.80 29.55 -14.78
CA LEU A 131 -22.86 30.47 -14.16
C LEU A 131 -23.40 31.89 -14.06
N LYS A 132 -23.11 32.55 -12.93
CA LYS A 132 -23.41 33.96 -12.68
C LYS A 132 -22.19 34.61 -12.02
N LYS A 133 -21.97 35.92 -12.24
CA LYS A 133 -20.85 36.68 -11.62
C LYS A 133 -20.71 36.44 -10.11
N SER A 134 -21.83 36.47 -9.38
CA SER A 134 -21.87 36.28 -7.93
C SER A 134 -21.41 34.88 -7.44
N LYS A 135 -21.28 33.92 -8.35
CA LYS A 135 -20.92 32.52 -8.07
C LYS A 135 -19.56 32.13 -8.63
N LEU A 136 -18.90 33.01 -9.37
CA LEU A 136 -17.68 32.66 -10.09
C LEU A 136 -16.51 32.33 -9.14
N SER A 137 -16.41 33.02 -7.99
CA SER A 137 -15.44 32.65 -6.93
C SER A 137 -15.68 31.25 -6.38
N ASP A 138 -16.94 30.88 -6.11
CA ASP A 138 -17.30 29.55 -5.61
C ASP A 138 -17.04 28.47 -6.69
N PHE A 139 -17.23 28.80 -7.97
CA PHE A 139 -16.97 27.91 -9.09
C PHE A 139 -15.46 27.69 -9.31
N PHE A 140 -14.65 28.74 -9.23
CA PHE A 140 -13.19 28.59 -9.33
C PHE A 140 -12.57 27.89 -8.12
N ALA A 141 -13.24 27.90 -6.96
CA ALA A 141 -12.86 27.11 -5.81
C ALA A 141 -13.11 25.60 -6.01
N LEU A 142 -13.75 25.19 -7.11
CA LEU A 142 -13.81 23.79 -7.52
C LEU A 142 -12.40 23.25 -7.80
N SER A 143 -12.16 22.02 -7.36
CA SER A 143 -10.90 21.31 -7.58
C SER A 143 -10.81 20.64 -8.97
N ASP A 144 -11.84 20.74 -9.81
CA ASP A 144 -11.94 20.08 -11.11
C ASP A 144 -11.67 21.07 -12.26
N ASP A 145 -10.44 21.08 -12.76
CA ASP A 145 -10.04 21.98 -13.85
C ASP A 145 -10.72 21.62 -15.18
N LEU A 146 -11.10 20.36 -15.40
CA LEU A 146 -11.77 19.94 -16.64
C LEU A 146 -13.22 20.44 -16.68
N THR A 147 -13.93 20.40 -15.55
CA THR A 147 -15.26 21.03 -15.46
C THR A 147 -15.17 22.54 -15.68
N ILE A 148 -14.16 23.23 -15.13
CA ILE A 148 -13.96 24.66 -15.40
C ILE A 148 -13.67 24.87 -16.89
N TYR A 149 -12.83 24.01 -17.49
CA TYR A 149 -12.49 24.05 -18.90
C TYR A 149 -13.69 23.92 -19.83
N PHE A 150 -14.63 23.01 -19.52
CA PHE A 150 -15.88 22.83 -20.26
C PHE A 150 -16.86 24.00 -20.15
N ASN A 151 -16.65 24.94 -19.21
CA ASN A 151 -17.49 26.12 -19.02
C ASN A 151 -16.73 27.43 -19.28
N LEU A 152 -15.57 27.38 -19.96
CA LEU A 152 -14.74 28.57 -20.17
C LEU A 152 -15.46 29.67 -20.94
N THR A 153 -16.29 29.32 -21.93
CA THR A 153 -17.07 30.30 -22.70
C THR A 153 -17.97 31.14 -21.78
N ASP A 154 -18.79 30.49 -20.94
CA ASP A 154 -19.67 31.16 -19.99
C ASP A 154 -18.89 31.99 -18.95
N ILE A 155 -17.73 31.48 -18.52
CA ILE A 155 -16.82 32.20 -17.62
C ILE A 155 -16.31 33.48 -18.27
N TRP A 156 -15.80 33.40 -19.49
CA TRP A 156 -15.21 34.54 -20.18
C TRP A 156 -16.25 35.56 -20.63
N GLN A 157 -17.49 35.15 -20.90
CA GLN A 157 -18.60 36.09 -21.05
C GLN A 157 -18.79 36.95 -19.79
N ILE A 158 -18.71 36.35 -18.60
CA ILE A 158 -18.81 37.07 -17.32
C ILE A 158 -17.57 37.96 -17.10
N LEU A 159 -16.36 37.46 -17.38
CA LEU A 159 -15.11 38.19 -17.17
C LEU A 159 -15.02 39.42 -18.09
N LEU A 160 -15.33 39.27 -19.38
CA LEU A 160 -15.30 40.36 -20.36
C LEU A 160 -16.35 41.43 -20.03
N ALA A 161 -17.55 41.02 -19.60
CA ALA A 161 -18.56 41.98 -19.13
C ALA A 161 -18.09 42.76 -17.89
N ASP A 162 -17.33 42.12 -16.99
CA ASP A 162 -16.78 42.78 -15.81
C ASP A 162 -15.63 43.74 -16.17
N ILE A 163 -14.70 43.31 -17.03
CA ILE A 163 -13.62 44.14 -17.59
C ILE A 163 -14.19 45.42 -18.23
N ALA A 164 -15.22 45.27 -19.07
CA ALA A 164 -15.88 46.40 -19.73
C ALA A 164 -16.51 47.38 -18.74
N SER A 165 -16.90 46.91 -17.54
CA SER A 165 -17.51 47.73 -16.49
C SER A 165 -16.51 48.40 -15.53
N GLN A 166 -15.22 48.02 -15.58
CA GLN A 166 -14.19 48.58 -14.70
C GLN A 166 -13.39 49.68 -15.41
N GLU A 167 -13.44 50.90 -14.87
CA GLU A 167 -12.74 52.08 -15.41
C GLU A 167 -11.39 52.37 -14.72
N ASN A 168 -11.10 51.70 -13.60
CA ASN A 168 -9.93 51.96 -12.75
C ASN A 168 -8.65 51.22 -13.18
N ILE A 169 -8.73 50.34 -14.18
CA ILE A 169 -7.61 49.55 -14.72
C ILE A 169 -7.54 49.77 -16.22
N GLN A 170 -6.34 50.10 -16.72
CA GLN A 170 -6.05 50.19 -18.15
C GLN A 170 -5.72 48.78 -18.66
N TRP A 171 -6.74 48.05 -19.10
CA TRP A 171 -6.64 46.63 -19.44
C TRP A 171 -5.69 46.32 -20.61
N HIS A 172 -5.49 47.26 -21.54
CA HIS A 172 -4.56 47.08 -22.66
C HIS A 172 -3.11 46.94 -22.18
N GLU A 173 -2.73 47.62 -21.09
CA GLU A 173 -1.40 47.48 -20.50
C GLU A 173 -1.27 46.20 -19.68
N VAL A 174 -2.35 45.74 -19.03
CA VAL A 174 -2.37 44.45 -18.30
C VAL A 174 -2.12 43.30 -19.27
N PHE A 175 -2.73 43.37 -20.47
CA PHE A 175 -2.62 42.33 -21.48
C PHE A 175 -1.47 42.54 -22.48
N ALA A 176 -0.57 43.50 -22.28
CA ALA A 176 0.46 43.88 -23.26
C ALA A 176 1.27 42.69 -23.82
N ASP A 177 1.68 41.77 -22.96
CA ASP A 177 2.45 40.56 -23.32
C ASP A 177 1.60 39.38 -23.81
N SER A 178 0.28 39.57 -23.88
CA SER A 178 -0.70 38.58 -24.34
C SER A 178 -1.72 39.19 -25.30
N LEU A 179 -1.40 40.32 -25.94
CA LEU A 179 -2.29 40.99 -26.89
C LEU A 179 -2.67 40.07 -28.05
N ASP A 180 -1.81 39.12 -28.39
CA ASP A 180 -2.08 38.12 -29.42
C ASP A 180 -3.26 37.17 -29.10
N LEU A 181 -3.70 37.09 -27.83
CA LEU A 181 -4.96 36.43 -27.43
C LEU A 181 -6.21 37.27 -27.73
N PHE A 182 -6.01 38.55 -28.04
CA PHE A 182 -7.07 39.54 -28.21
C PHE A 182 -7.10 40.16 -29.62
N VAL A 183 -6.23 39.69 -30.52
CA VAL A 183 -6.21 40.11 -31.94
C VAL A 183 -7.01 39.11 -32.78
N GLU A 184 -7.87 39.62 -33.67
CA GLU A 184 -8.47 38.81 -34.74
C GLU A 184 -7.34 38.27 -35.64
N THR A 185 -7.09 36.96 -35.59
CA THR A 185 -6.20 36.35 -36.59
C THR A 185 -6.90 36.38 -37.95
N GLU A 186 -6.24 36.94 -38.96
CA GLU A 186 -6.57 36.78 -40.38
C GLU A 186 -6.42 35.29 -40.79
N SER A 187 -7.26 34.41 -40.26
CA SER A 187 -7.48 33.07 -40.77
C SER A 187 -8.81 33.08 -41.51
N GLU A 188 -8.80 32.64 -42.77
CA GLU A 188 -9.99 32.59 -43.64
C GLU A 188 -11.23 32.06 -42.88
N PRO A 189 -12.39 32.71 -43.02
CA PRO A 189 -13.58 32.38 -42.26
C PRO A 189 -14.22 31.13 -42.85
N GLU A 190 -13.79 29.95 -42.42
CA GLU A 190 -14.59 28.73 -42.51
C GLU A 190 -15.09 28.32 -41.11
N SER A 191 -15.80 29.23 -40.44
CA SER A 191 -17.07 28.94 -39.74
C SER A 191 -17.39 30.10 -38.81
N THR A 192 -18.26 31.00 -39.25
CA THR A 192 -19.04 31.81 -38.30
C THR A 192 -19.94 30.86 -37.49
N ALA A 193 -20.28 31.24 -36.25
CA ALA A 193 -21.16 30.47 -35.38
C ALA A 193 -22.54 30.14 -36.01
N GLU A 194 -22.96 30.87 -37.05
CA GLU A 194 -24.15 30.55 -37.86
C GLU A 194 -23.95 29.37 -38.83
N ALA A 195 -22.73 29.10 -39.30
CA ALA A 195 -22.42 27.97 -40.18
C ALA A 195 -22.21 26.64 -39.42
N ALA A 196 -21.90 26.69 -38.12
CA ALA A 196 -21.79 25.52 -37.25
C ALA A 196 -23.16 24.84 -36.97
N ALA A 197 -24.26 25.56 -37.22
CA ALA A 197 -25.62 25.05 -37.02
C ALA A 197 -26.13 24.14 -38.18
N GLU A 198 -25.48 24.14 -39.35
CA GLU A 198 -26.06 23.50 -40.56
C GLU A 198 -25.25 22.35 -41.17
N ILE A 199 -24.05 22.02 -40.68
CA ILE A 199 -23.31 20.83 -41.16
C ILE A 199 -23.12 19.86 -39.99
N PRO A 200 -23.79 18.68 -39.97
CA PRO A 200 -23.51 17.64 -39.00
C PRO A 200 -22.09 17.11 -39.27
N MET A 201 -21.12 17.69 -38.56
CA MET A 201 -19.73 17.25 -38.63
C MET A 201 -19.58 15.95 -37.85
N ASP A 202 -18.85 15.01 -38.43
CA ASP A 202 -18.63 13.66 -37.89
C ASP A 202 -17.72 13.69 -36.65
N PHE A 203 -18.32 13.72 -35.45
CA PHE A 203 -17.59 13.76 -34.17
C PHE A 203 -16.57 12.61 -34.06
N PHE A 204 -16.96 11.38 -34.42
CA PHE A 204 -16.08 10.22 -34.30
C PHE A 204 -14.86 10.30 -35.24
N LYS A 205 -15.00 10.94 -36.41
CA LYS A 205 -13.86 11.23 -37.28
C LYS A 205 -12.88 12.23 -36.67
N GLN A 206 -13.38 13.30 -36.04
CA GLN A 206 -12.51 14.28 -35.40
C GLN A 206 -11.91 13.75 -34.09
N LEU A 207 -12.65 12.93 -33.35
CA LEU A 207 -12.15 12.16 -32.21
C LEU A 207 -10.98 11.27 -32.63
N SER A 208 -11.14 10.52 -33.72
CA SER A 208 -10.06 9.68 -34.26
C SER A 208 -8.84 10.50 -34.69
N ALA A 209 -9.05 11.68 -35.30
CA ALA A 209 -7.96 12.60 -35.60
C ALA A 209 -7.23 13.06 -34.32
N TRP A 210 -7.99 13.41 -33.27
CA TRP A 210 -7.47 13.82 -31.97
C TRP A 210 -6.65 12.73 -31.27
N GLN A 211 -7.18 11.51 -31.20
CA GLN A 211 -6.51 10.35 -30.60
C GLN A 211 -5.14 10.08 -31.24
N ASN A 212 -5.06 10.25 -32.56
CA ASN A 212 -3.86 10.00 -33.36
C ASN A 212 -2.92 11.21 -33.48
N SER A 213 -3.25 12.33 -32.84
CA SER A 213 -2.48 13.57 -32.99
C SER A 213 -1.23 13.64 -32.12
N GLY A 214 -0.15 14.20 -32.68
CA GLY A 214 1.05 14.56 -31.91
C GLY A 214 0.87 15.79 -31.00
N ASN A 215 -0.21 16.56 -31.17
CA ASN A 215 -0.55 17.72 -30.34
C ASN A 215 -2.00 17.63 -29.85
N LYS A 216 -2.22 16.76 -28.85
CA LYS A 216 -3.54 16.45 -28.29
C LYS A 216 -4.25 17.68 -27.71
N LEU A 217 -3.54 18.62 -27.11
CA LEU A 217 -4.17 19.80 -26.50
C LEU A 217 -4.72 20.76 -27.56
N LYS A 218 -3.98 20.98 -28.65
CA LYS A 218 -4.43 21.86 -29.74
C LYS A 218 -5.65 21.28 -30.48
N GLN A 219 -5.66 19.98 -30.73
CA GLN A 219 -6.80 19.34 -31.39
C GLN A 219 -8.02 19.21 -30.48
N LEU A 220 -7.84 19.03 -29.16
CA LEU A 220 -8.95 19.13 -28.22
C LEU A 220 -9.61 20.51 -28.26
N ALA A 221 -8.82 21.59 -28.36
CA ALA A 221 -9.37 22.94 -28.49
C ALA A 221 -10.28 23.11 -29.71
N GLN A 222 -9.99 22.42 -30.82
CA GLN A 222 -10.80 22.42 -32.04
C GLN A 222 -12.09 21.61 -31.90
N LEU A 223 -12.10 20.57 -31.05
CA LEU A 223 -13.28 19.76 -30.74
C LEU A 223 -14.27 20.49 -29.81
N MET A 224 -13.77 21.35 -28.92
CA MET A 224 -14.57 21.92 -27.83
C MET A 224 -15.83 22.68 -28.27
N PRO A 225 -15.83 23.55 -29.30
CA PRO A 225 -17.03 24.27 -29.72
C PRO A 225 -18.20 23.33 -30.02
N GLN A 226 -17.93 22.21 -30.70
CA GLN A 226 -18.97 21.23 -31.07
C GLN A 226 -19.59 20.55 -29.85
N ILE A 227 -18.81 20.38 -28.79
CA ILE A 227 -19.27 19.76 -27.54
C ILE A 227 -20.12 20.74 -26.75
N GLU A 228 -19.78 22.03 -26.79
CA GLU A 228 -20.57 23.10 -26.17
C GLU A 228 -21.93 23.26 -26.86
N PHE A 229 -21.98 23.09 -28.18
CA PHE A 229 -23.23 23.08 -28.96
C PHE A 229 -24.03 21.77 -28.87
N ALA A 230 -23.43 20.67 -28.42
CA ALA A 230 -24.13 19.40 -28.26
C ALA A 230 -25.19 19.49 -27.14
N THR A 231 -26.35 18.88 -27.36
CA THR A 231 -27.45 18.85 -26.38
C THR A 231 -27.81 17.41 -25.99
N GLY A 232 -28.43 17.25 -24.82
CA GLY A 232 -28.89 15.95 -24.32
C GLY A 232 -27.75 14.91 -24.17
N ASN A 233 -28.02 13.67 -24.59
CA ASN A 233 -27.12 12.53 -24.41
C ASN A 233 -25.80 12.67 -25.17
N SER A 234 -25.77 13.37 -26.31
CA SER A 234 -24.54 13.56 -27.10
C SER A 234 -23.47 14.32 -26.32
N ARG A 235 -23.85 15.36 -25.56
CA ARG A 235 -22.90 16.13 -24.75
C ARG A 235 -22.26 15.25 -23.68
N TYR A 236 -23.06 14.46 -22.96
CA TYR A 236 -22.55 13.57 -21.91
C TYR A 236 -21.64 12.48 -22.45
N LEU A 237 -21.96 11.94 -23.62
CA LEU A 237 -21.08 11.00 -24.34
C LEU A 237 -19.74 11.66 -24.66
N TYR A 238 -19.75 12.84 -25.29
CA TYR A 238 -18.52 13.51 -25.72
C TYR A 238 -17.63 13.92 -24.55
N GLU A 239 -18.21 14.48 -23.48
CA GLU A 239 -17.45 14.81 -22.29
C GLU A 239 -16.87 13.55 -21.59
N SER A 240 -17.58 12.41 -21.65
CA SER A 240 -17.08 11.14 -21.07
C SER A 240 -15.93 10.57 -21.89
N ILE A 241 -16.02 10.63 -23.23
CA ILE A 241 -14.93 10.23 -24.14
C ILE A 241 -13.69 11.09 -23.93
N ILE A 242 -13.83 12.42 -23.78
CA ILE A 242 -12.68 13.30 -23.49
C ILE A 242 -12.01 12.89 -22.18
N ARG A 243 -12.79 12.69 -21.10
CA ARG A 243 -12.24 12.25 -19.81
C ARG A 243 -11.48 10.94 -19.95
N PHE A 244 -12.07 9.96 -20.63
CA PHE A 244 -11.45 8.69 -20.92
C PHE A 244 -10.12 8.85 -21.67
N GLU A 245 -10.09 9.61 -22.76
CA GLU A 245 -8.89 9.79 -23.59
C GLU A 245 -7.78 10.60 -22.88
N LEU A 246 -8.14 11.57 -22.04
CA LEU A 246 -7.18 12.29 -21.21
C LEU A 246 -6.53 11.35 -20.18
N ASN A 247 -7.32 10.54 -19.47
CA ASN A 247 -6.80 9.55 -18.51
C ASN A 247 -5.93 8.49 -19.22
N LYS A 248 -6.37 8.01 -20.39
CA LYS A 248 -5.64 7.04 -21.24
C LYS A 248 -4.29 7.60 -21.68
N SER A 249 -4.27 8.87 -22.12
CA SER A 249 -3.06 9.58 -22.54
C SER A 249 -2.09 9.82 -21.38
N ALA A 250 -2.62 9.99 -20.17
CA ALA A 250 -1.85 10.16 -18.94
C ALA A 250 -1.36 8.84 -18.32
N GLN A 251 -1.71 7.69 -18.91
CA GLN A 251 -1.43 6.34 -18.39
C GLN A 251 -1.96 6.10 -16.97
N GLN A 252 -3.12 6.67 -16.64
CA GLN A 252 -3.81 6.43 -15.37
C GLN A 252 -4.81 5.29 -15.55
N TYR A 253 -4.38 4.06 -15.32
CA TYR A 253 -5.15 2.88 -15.72
C TYR A 253 -6.47 2.76 -14.96
N LEU A 254 -6.49 3.07 -13.65
CA LEU A 254 -7.72 3.03 -12.86
C LEU A 254 -8.72 4.09 -13.35
N ALA A 255 -8.29 5.34 -13.45
CA ALA A 255 -9.16 6.43 -13.90
C ALA A 255 -9.61 6.26 -15.36
N THR A 256 -8.77 5.65 -16.21
CA THR A 256 -9.12 5.29 -17.59
C THR A 256 -10.23 4.24 -17.60
N SER A 257 -10.11 3.20 -16.79
CA SER A 257 -11.11 2.13 -16.70
C SER A 257 -12.45 2.64 -16.17
N LEU A 258 -12.42 3.49 -15.15
CA LEU A 258 -13.62 4.10 -14.57
C LEU A 258 -14.32 5.04 -15.54
N SER A 259 -13.56 5.85 -16.30
CA SER A 259 -14.11 6.69 -17.37
C SER A 259 -14.64 5.85 -18.53
N TRP A 260 -14.05 4.68 -18.82
CA TRP A 260 -14.56 3.76 -19.84
C TRP A 260 -15.97 3.25 -19.50
N PHE A 261 -16.24 2.87 -18.26
CA PHE A 261 -17.60 2.43 -17.89
C PHE A 261 -18.65 3.51 -18.16
N ALA A 262 -18.31 4.78 -17.91
CA ALA A 262 -19.17 5.90 -18.29
C ALA A 262 -19.33 6.02 -19.82
N VAL A 263 -18.25 5.87 -20.59
CA VAL A 263 -18.32 5.87 -22.06
C VAL A 263 -19.18 4.73 -22.57
N ALA A 264 -19.00 3.51 -22.07
CA ALA A 264 -19.73 2.32 -22.50
C ALA A 264 -21.23 2.47 -22.28
N GLU A 265 -21.63 2.98 -21.12
CA GLU A 265 -23.03 3.24 -20.83
C GLU A 265 -23.62 4.37 -21.69
N GLN A 266 -22.89 5.47 -21.88
CA GLN A 266 -23.35 6.55 -22.76
C GLN A 266 -23.47 6.09 -24.22
N LEU A 267 -22.55 5.24 -24.70
CA LEU A 267 -22.62 4.64 -26.03
C LEU A 267 -23.84 3.71 -26.15
N TYR A 268 -24.20 2.98 -25.10
CA TYR A 268 -25.41 2.16 -25.11
C TYR A 268 -26.67 3.02 -25.26
N LEU A 269 -26.78 4.10 -24.49
CA LEU A 269 -27.89 5.05 -24.62
C LEU A 269 -27.91 5.77 -25.97
N TYR A 270 -26.74 5.97 -26.58
CA TYR A 270 -26.59 6.70 -27.84
C TYR A 270 -27.08 5.91 -29.06
N LYS A 271 -27.23 4.58 -28.96
CA LYS A 271 -27.59 3.71 -30.10
C LYS A 271 -28.87 4.16 -30.80
N ASP A 272 -29.89 4.58 -30.06
CA ASP A 272 -31.19 4.99 -30.62
C ASP A 272 -31.11 6.28 -31.45
N THR A 273 -30.01 7.03 -31.35
CA THR A 273 -29.79 8.31 -32.03
C THR A 273 -28.67 8.25 -33.09
N VAL A 274 -28.06 7.08 -33.30
CA VAL A 274 -26.90 6.88 -34.16
C VAL A 274 -27.28 6.66 -35.62
N SER A 275 -26.54 7.31 -36.53
CA SER A 275 -26.65 7.04 -37.97
C SER A 275 -25.99 5.71 -38.35
N THR A 276 -26.43 5.06 -39.43
CA THR A 276 -25.83 3.80 -39.91
C THR A 276 -24.33 3.93 -40.20
N ASP A 277 -23.88 5.11 -40.66
CA ASP A 277 -22.48 5.41 -40.93
C ASP A 277 -21.65 5.54 -39.65
N ASP A 278 -22.26 5.99 -38.55
CA ASP A 278 -21.58 6.15 -37.25
C ASP A 278 -21.47 4.83 -36.50
N VAL A 279 -22.36 3.85 -36.73
CA VAL A 279 -22.23 2.49 -36.17
C VAL A 279 -20.86 1.88 -36.50
N GLY A 280 -20.40 2.03 -37.76
CA GLY A 280 -19.09 1.51 -38.17
C GLY A 280 -17.92 2.16 -37.42
N LYS A 281 -18.01 3.48 -37.17
CA LYS A 281 -16.97 4.24 -36.47
C LYS A 281 -16.98 3.96 -34.96
N ILE A 282 -18.17 3.81 -34.38
CA ILE A 282 -18.34 3.41 -32.98
C ILE A 282 -17.76 2.01 -32.77
N ASN A 283 -18.06 1.05 -33.64
CA ASN A 283 -17.47 -0.29 -33.56
C ASN A 283 -15.93 -0.23 -33.68
N ALA A 284 -15.39 0.58 -34.60
CA ALA A 284 -13.95 0.76 -34.70
C ALA A 284 -13.34 1.37 -33.42
N PHE A 285 -14.00 2.36 -32.81
CA PHE A 285 -13.60 2.96 -31.53
C PHE A 285 -13.64 1.94 -30.39
N ILE A 286 -14.66 1.07 -30.33
CA ILE A 286 -14.77 0.00 -29.34
C ILE A 286 -13.63 -1.00 -29.50
N GLU A 287 -13.36 -1.47 -30.73
CA GLU A 287 -12.29 -2.44 -31.02
C GLU A 287 -10.89 -1.87 -30.71
N GLU A 288 -10.63 -0.61 -31.05
CA GLU A 288 -9.34 0.03 -30.75
C GLU A 288 -9.09 0.09 -29.23
N ASN A 289 -10.12 0.42 -28.46
CA ASN A 289 -10.00 0.54 -27.01
C ASN A 289 -9.94 -0.82 -26.32
N ASP A 290 -10.67 -1.82 -26.81
CA ASP A 290 -10.56 -3.20 -26.35
C ASP A 290 -9.12 -3.72 -26.54
N ALA A 291 -8.56 -3.56 -27.74
CA ALA A 291 -7.17 -3.92 -28.03
C ALA A 291 -6.17 -3.17 -27.13
N TRP A 292 -6.44 -1.89 -26.82
CA TRP A 292 -5.61 -1.12 -25.89
C TRP A 292 -5.66 -1.71 -24.47
N PHE A 293 -6.85 -2.00 -23.92
CA PHE A 293 -6.99 -2.58 -22.58
C PHE A 293 -6.38 -3.98 -22.49
N LEU A 294 -6.55 -4.82 -23.53
CA LEU A 294 -5.89 -6.12 -23.62
C LEU A 294 -4.36 -5.98 -23.59
N SER A 295 -3.80 -4.96 -24.25
CA SER A 295 -2.36 -4.67 -24.18
C SER A 295 -1.87 -4.23 -22.79
N LYS A 296 -2.80 -3.87 -21.89
CA LYS A 296 -2.56 -3.37 -20.53
C LYS A 296 -3.09 -4.29 -19.43
N GLU A 297 -3.48 -5.51 -19.77
CA GLU A 297 -4.10 -6.47 -18.85
C GLU A 297 -3.26 -6.69 -17.58
N GLN A 298 -1.93 -6.87 -17.71
CA GLN A 298 -1.04 -7.10 -16.57
C GLN A 298 -1.00 -5.90 -15.61
N GLN A 299 -0.99 -4.68 -16.14
CA GLN A 299 -1.04 -3.45 -15.34
C GLN A 299 -2.38 -3.35 -14.60
N LEU A 300 -3.49 -3.66 -15.28
CA LEU A 300 -4.82 -3.63 -14.68
C LEU A 300 -4.98 -4.71 -13.60
N MET A 301 -4.50 -5.93 -13.84
CA MET A 301 -4.45 -7.00 -12.84
C MET A 301 -3.61 -6.63 -11.62
N ALA A 302 -2.53 -5.87 -11.81
CA ALA A 302 -1.71 -5.39 -10.71
C ALA A 302 -2.48 -4.41 -9.81
N LEU A 303 -3.36 -3.58 -10.38
CA LEU A 303 -4.20 -2.64 -9.63
C LEU A 303 -5.38 -3.32 -8.95
N ASN A 304 -6.16 -4.10 -9.69
CA ASN A 304 -7.32 -4.79 -9.19
C ASN A 304 -7.62 -6.02 -10.06
N LYS A 305 -7.65 -7.20 -9.42
CA LYS A 305 -7.84 -8.49 -10.11
C LYS A 305 -9.17 -8.63 -10.86
N GLU A 306 -10.20 -7.87 -10.49
CA GLU A 306 -11.53 -7.94 -11.10
C GLU A 306 -11.68 -6.98 -12.29
N LEU A 307 -10.83 -5.96 -12.38
CA LEU A 307 -10.95 -4.89 -13.37
C LEU A 307 -10.85 -5.38 -14.83
N PRO A 308 -9.93 -6.27 -15.22
CA PRO A 308 -9.89 -6.80 -16.59
C PRO A 308 -11.17 -7.53 -16.98
N GLN A 309 -11.72 -8.35 -16.08
CA GLN A 309 -12.95 -9.11 -16.34
C GLN A 309 -14.14 -8.17 -16.57
N TRP A 310 -14.23 -7.09 -15.80
CA TRP A 310 -15.30 -6.12 -15.93
C TRP A 310 -15.20 -5.30 -17.22
N LEU A 311 -13.97 -4.93 -17.61
CA LEU A 311 -13.71 -4.28 -18.88
C LEU A 311 -14.10 -5.20 -20.05
N GLU A 312 -13.64 -6.45 -20.04
CA GLU A 312 -13.99 -7.46 -21.05
C GLU A 312 -15.50 -7.62 -21.19
N LEU A 313 -16.23 -7.74 -20.07
CA LEU A 313 -17.69 -7.79 -20.07
C LEU A 313 -18.29 -6.54 -20.71
N SER A 314 -17.79 -5.35 -20.37
CA SER A 314 -18.30 -4.08 -20.93
C SER A 314 -18.10 -3.98 -22.44
N PHE A 315 -16.95 -4.44 -22.95
CA PHE A 315 -16.68 -4.48 -24.39
C PHE A 315 -17.58 -5.51 -25.09
N HIS A 316 -17.70 -6.71 -24.52
CA HIS A 316 -18.54 -7.78 -25.05
C HIS A 316 -20.00 -7.32 -25.20
N GLU A 317 -20.58 -6.75 -24.15
CA GLU A 317 -21.97 -6.30 -24.15
C GLU A 317 -22.21 -5.14 -25.11
N LEU A 318 -21.28 -4.18 -25.18
CA LEU A 318 -21.42 -3.06 -26.10
C LEU A 318 -21.31 -3.50 -27.57
N LYS A 319 -20.39 -4.42 -27.89
CA LYS A 319 -20.29 -5.02 -29.23
C LYS A 319 -21.56 -5.79 -29.58
N ALA A 320 -22.10 -6.59 -28.66
CA ALA A 320 -23.36 -7.30 -28.85
C ALA A 320 -24.52 -6.34 -29.14
N HIS A 321 -24.59 -5.25 -28.36
CA HIS A 321 -25.58 -4.20 -28.51
C HIS A 321 -25.53 -3.55 -29.90
N TYR A 322 -24.35 -3.21 -30.43
CA TYR A 322 -24.23 -2.60 -31.76
C TYR A 322 -24.31 -3.59 -32.93
N THR A 323 -24.21 -4.90 -32.68
CA THR A 323 -24.34 -5.97 -33.70
C THR A 323 -25.72 -6.64 -33.74
N ASN A 324 -26.69 -6.18 -32.94
CA ASN A 324 -28.05 -6.74 -32.82
C ASN A 324 -28.10 -8.23 -32.43
N THR A 325 -27.10 -8.72 -31.70
CA THR A 325 -27.23 -9.96 -30.93
C THR A 325 -27.94 -9.65 -29.61
N THR A 326 -28.60 -10.62 -28.96
CA THR A 326 -29.30 -10.41 -27.68
C THR A 326 -28.32 -9.89 -26.64
N ALA A 327 -28.30 -8.58 -26.43
CA ALA A 327 -27.46 -7.91 -25.45
C ALA A 327 -27.99 -8.20 -24.04
N VAL A 328 -27.09 -8.44 -23.10
CA VAL A 328 -27.39 -8.39 -21.66
C VAL A 328 -27.52 -6.92 -21.26
N ASP A 329 -28.29 -6.67 -20.22
CA ASP A 329 -28.51 -5.34 -19.66
C ASP A 329 -27.21 -4.77 -19.05
N LEU A 330 -26.75 -3.61 -19.55
CA LEU A 330 -25.56 -2.91 -19.03
C LEU A 330 -25.74 -2.39 -17.59
N GLN A 331 -26.95 -2.46 -17.01
CA GLN A 331 -27.21 -2.15 -15.60
C GLN A 331 -26.38 -3.00 -14.61
N GLN A 332 -25.71 -4.06 -15.07
CA GLN A 332 -24.81 -4.88 -14.25
C GLN A 332 -23.35 -4.38 -14.25
N MET A 333 -23.04 -3.25 -14.90
CA MET A 333 -21.69 -2.71 -14.87
C MET A 333 -21.28 -2.31 -13.45
N PRO A 334 -20.09 -2.72 -13.01
CA PRO A 334 -19.66 -2.43 -11.66
C PRO A 334 -19.38 -0.95 -11.47
N ASN A 335 -19.93 -0.39 -10.40
CA ASN A 335 -19.66 1.00 -10.02
C ASN A 335 -18.40 1.13 -9.16
N ILE A 336 -17.84 2.34 -9.10
CA ILE A 336 -16.62 2.62 -8.34
C ILE A 336 -16.73 2.26 -6.85
N TYR A 337 -17.93 2.35 -6.28
CA TYR A 337 -18.15 2.03 -4.87
C TYR A 337 -18.10 0.51 -4.64
N GLN A 338 -18.46 -0.31 -5.64
CA GLN A 338 -18.32 -1.77 -5.59
C GLN A 338 -16.86 -2.20 -5.64
N MET A 339 -15.99 -1.47 -6.37
CA MET A 339 -14.54 -1.70 -6.37
C MET A 339 -13.92 -1.48 -5.01
N LEU A 340 -14.34 -0.41 -4.33
CA LEU A 340 -13.75 0.02 -3.07
C LEU A 340 -14.33 -0.73 -1.87
N GLU A 341 -15.55 -1.24 -1.99
CA GLU A 341 -16.27 -1.90 -0.91
C GLU A 341 -17.09 -3.09 -1.42
N THR A 342 -16.51 -4.27 -1.27
CA THR A 342 -17.15 -5.56 -1.60
C THR A 342 -18.50 -5.78 -0.92
N LYS A 343 -18.78 -5.13 0.21
CA LYS A 343 -20.06 -5.24 0.93
C LYS A 343 -21.08 -4.19 0.53
N LEU A 344 -20.85 -3.42 -0.53
CA LEU A 344 -21.76 -2.37 -0.96
C LEU A 344 -23.17 -2.90 -1.18
N GLN A 345 -23.35 -4.01 -1.90
CA GLN A 345 -24.68 -4.57 -2.14
C GLN A 345 -25.42 -4.86 -0.81
N LYS A 346 -24.74 -5.55 0.11
CA LYS A 346 -25.29 -5.86 1.44
C LYS A 346 -25.64 -4.59 2.23
N TYR A 347 -24.81 -3.55 2.12
CA TYR A 347 -25.10 -2.25 2.71
C TYR A 347 -26.34 -1.61 2.08
N MET A 348 -26.42 -1.59 0.74
CA MET A 348 -27.52 -0.96 0.01
C MET A 348 -28.87 -1.65 0.28
N GLU A 349 -28.88 -2.96 0.48
CA GLU A 349 -30.06 -3.78 0.81
C GLU A 349 -30.41 -3.76 2.32
N SER A 350 -29.65 -3.05 3.15
CA SER A 350 -29.83 -3.02 4.59
C SER A 350 -31.22 -2.49 5.02
N PRO A 351 -31.88 -3.10 6.03
CA PRO A 351 -33.15 -2.62 6.54
C PRO A 351 -33.06 -1.20 7.13
N PHE A 352 -31.88 -0.80 7.62
CA PHE A 352 -31.64 0.54 8.15
C PHE A 352 -31.74 1.64 7.08
N ARG A 353 -31.62 1.28 5.79
CA ARG A 353 -31.77 2.20 4.66
C ARG A 353 -33.19 2.25 4.11
N GLN A 354 -34.13 1.43 4.60
CA GLN A 354 -35.48 1.34 4.01
C GLN A 354 -36.18 2.70 3.90
N LYS A 355 -36.04 3.54 4.93
CA LYS A 355 -36.63 4.88 4.93
C LYS A 355 -35.96 5.79 3.89
N ILE A 356 -34.64 5.94 3.93
CA ILE A 356 -33.89 6.74 2.93
C ILE A 356 -34.19 6.25 1.52
N ARG A 357 -34.14 4.93 1.29
CA ARG A 357 -34.46 4.34 -0.02
C ARG A 357 -35.85 4.73 -0.48
N LYS A 358 -36.86 4.59 0.37
CA LYS A 358 -38.25 4.96 0.04
C LYS A 358 -38.36 6.46 -0.26
N ASP A 359 -37.75 7.30 0.56
CA ASP A 359 -37.79 8.76 0.45
C ASP A 359 -37.15 9.23 -0.87
N LEU A 360 -36.05 8.58 -1.30
CA LEU A 360 -35.43 8.83 -2.60
C LEU A 360 -36.27 8.24 -3.74
N GLU A 361 -36.60 6.95 -3.69
CA GLU A 361 -37.29 6.18 -4.74
C GLU A 361 -38.64 6.80 -5.11
N VAL A 362 -39.46 7.19 -4.13
CA VAL A 362 -40.75 7.85 -4.40
C VAL A 362 -40.55 9.11 -5.23
N CYS A 363 -39.57 9.94 -4.88
CA CYS A 363 -39.36 11.23 -5.54
C CYS A 363 -38.62 11.13 -6.87
N LEU A 364 -37.77 10.12 -7.03
CA LEU A 364 -37.16 9.76 -8.29
C LEU A 364 -38.17 9.14 -9.28
N ASN A 365 -39.25 8.50 -8.78
CA ASN A 365 -40.26 7.80 -9.58
C ASN A 365 -41.62 8.50 -9.71
N ILE A 366 -41.84 9.65 -9.07
CA ILE A 366 -43.05 10.49 -9.31
C ILE A 366 -43.16 10.92 -10.80
N SER A 367 -42.24 10.45 -11.65
CA SER A 367 -42.20 10.52 -13.10
C SER A 367 -42.75 9.30 -13.88
N GLU A 368 -43.14 8.16 -13.29
CA GLU A 368 -43.59 7.01 -14.11
C GLU A 368 -45.04 7.13 -14.62
N GLU A 369 -45.17 6.99 -15.94
CA GLU A 369 -46.40 6.97 -16.73
C GLU A 369 -47.20 5.67 -16.54
N PHE A 370 -47.87 5.45 -15.41
CA PHE A 370 -48.91 4.43 -15.34
C PHE A 370 -50.29 5.03 -15.55
N ALA A 371 -50.77 4.91 -16.79
CA ALA A 371 -52.11 5.33 -17.17
C ALA A 371 -53.16 4.81 -16.15
N PRO A 372 -54.08 5.67 -15.68
CA PRO A 372 -54.40 6.94 -16.31
C PRO A 372 -53.74 8.17 -15.66
N PHE A 373 -52.54 8.14 -15.07
CA PHE A 373 -51.85 9.33 -14.53
C PHE A 373 -50.30 9.14 -14.57
N PRO A 374 -49.43 10.18 -14.59
CA PRO A 374 -49.61 11.47 -13.93
C PRO A 374 -50.17 12.53 -14.89
N GLN A 375 -51.22 13.22 -14.45
CA GLN A 375 -51.52 14.52 -15.04
C GLN A 375 -50.31 15.42 -14.75
N GLN A 376 -49.81 16.16 -15.74
CA GLN A 376 -49.05 17.35 -15.42
C GLN A 376 -49.89 18.23 -14.47
N PRO A 377 -49.29 18.91 -13.48
CA PRO A 377 -47.92 18.79 -12.96
C PRO A 377 -47.87 18.06 -11.61
N ILE A 378 -46.66 17.70 -11.15
CA ILE A 378 -46.42 17.43 -9.73
C ILE A 378 -47.04 18.57 -8.92
N ASP A 379 -47.90 18.24 -7.95
CA ASP A 379 -48.54 19.28 -7.17
C ASP A 379 -47.54 19.95 -6.22
N ASP A 380 -47.81 21.20 -5.83
CA ASP A 380 -46.93 21.97 -4.94
C ASP A 380 -46.62 21.25 -3.61
N LYS A 381 -47.53 20.41 -3.10
CA LYS A 381 -47.32 19.67 -1.85
C LYS A 381 -46.41 18.47 -2.07
N GLN A 382 -46.61 17.73 -3.16
CA GLN A 382 -45.73 16.62 -3.57
C GLN A 382 -44.31 17.12 -3.84
N PHE A 383 -44.17 18.23 -4.57
CA PHE A 383 -42.87 18.85 -4.82
C PHE A 383 -42.18 19.24 -3.51
N LYS A 384 -42.88 19.95 -2.61
CA LYS A 384 -42.34 20.33 -1.29
C LYS A 384 -42.01 19.13 -0.41
N GLY A 385 -42.85 18.09 -0.46
CA GLY A 385 -42.64 16.81 0.21
C GLY A 385 -41.33 16.18 -0.23
N CYS A 386 -41.11 16.07 -1.55
CA CYS A 386 -39.89 15.48 -2.08
C CYS A 386 -38.62 16.25 -1.73
N ILE A 387 -38.65 17.58 -1.81
CA ILE A 387 -37.51 18.39 -1.34
C ILE A 387 -37.26 18.13 0.15
N ASN A 388 -38.31 18.09 0.98
CA ASN A 388 -38.18 17.83 2.40
C ASN A 388 -37.64 16.43 2.70
N ASP A 389 -38.11 15.41 1.99
CA ASP A 389 -37.72 14.02 2.19
C ASP A 389 -36.26 13.79 1.79
N MET A 390 -35.80 14.38 0.67
CA MET A 390 -34.38 14.37 0.29
C MET A 390 -33.50 15.14 1.29
N VAL A 391 -34.00 16.25 1.85
CA VAL A 391 -33.28 16.99 2.91
C VAL A 391 -33.19 16.17 4.19
N VAL A 392 -34.28 15.51 4.60
CA VAL A 392 -34.31 14.61 5.76
C VAL A 392 -33.37 13.42 5.57
N ALA A 393 -33.36 12.82 4.37
CA ALA A 393 -32.43 11.78 3.97
C ALA A 393 -30.97 12.23 4.12
N ALA A 394 -30.62 13.39 3.58
CA ALA A 394 -29.27 13.95 3.63
C ALA A 394 -28.84 14.47 5.01
N THR A 395 -29.77 14.62 5.97
CA THR A 395 -29.50 15.26 7.27
C THR A 395 -29.73 14.31 8.43
N SER A 396 -30.96 14.17 8.92
CA SER A 396 -31.26 13.39 10.12
C SER A 396 -31.13 11.89 9.90
N GLU A 397 -31.58 11.37 8.76
CA GLU A 397 -31.54 9.92 8.50
C GLU A 397 -30.11 9.46 8.22
N ALA A 398 -29.33 10.20 7.42
CA ALA A 398 -27.92 9.91 7.21
C ALA A 398 -27.07 9.99 8.50
N LYS A 399 -27.60 10.55 9.60
CA LYS A 399 -26.90 10.61 10.91
C LYS A 399 -27.20 9.44 11.84
N ILE A 400 -28.22 8.63 11.58
CA ILE A 400 -28.57 7.56 12.52
C ILE A 400 -27.38 6.65 12.77
N ARG A 401 -27.28 6.12 13.99
CA ARG A 401 -26.12 5.35 14.46
C ARG A 401 -25.79 4.18 13.55
N GLU A 402 -26.82 3.54 13.01
CA GLU A 402 -26.73 2.36 12.16
C GLU A 402 -26.15 2.69 10.78
N LEU A 403 -26.26 3.95 10.33
CA LEU A 403 -25.75 4.41 9.05
C LEU A 403 -24.48 5.25 9.17
N SER A 404 -24.18 5.90 10.29
CA SER A 404 -23.01 6.79 10.42
C SER A 404 -22.03 6.38 11.52
N GLY A 405 -22.39 5.38 12.33
CA GLY A 405 -21.63 4.94 13.48
C GLY A 405 -21.85 5.82 14.71
N SER A 406 -21.40 5.34 15.86
CA SER A 406 -21.44 6.12 17.11
C SER A 406 -20.24 7.03 17.20
N LEU A 407 -20.45 8.27 17.67
CA LEU A 407 -19.38 9.19 18.02
C LEU A 407 -18.77 8.81 19.38
N THR A 408 -18.16 7.63 19.43
CA THR A 408 -17.57 7.07 20.65
C THR A 408 -16.31 6.32 20.27
N LYS A 409 -15.23 6.53 21.04
CA LYS A 409 -14.01 5.75 20.88
C LYS A 409 -14.31 4.29 21.26
N ILE A 410 -13.75 3.37 20.47
CA ILE A 410 -13.86 1.95 20.75
C ILE A 410 -12.67 1.54 21.62
N ASP A 411 -12.96 1.05 22.82
CA ASP A 411 -11.92 0.77 23.84
C ASP A 411 -11.24 -0.59 23.68
N THR A 412 -11.82 -1.50 22.88
CA THR A 412 -11.27 -2.86 22.67
C THR A 412 -10.99 -3.13 21.21
N ASP A 413 -9.85 -3.75 20.96
CA ASP A 413 -9.41 -4.23 19.66
C ASP A 413 -10.46 -5.10 18.93
N GLN A 414 -11.10 -6.04 19.64
CA GLN A 414 -12.12 -6.91 19.04
C GLN A 414 -13.39 -6.15 18.62
N ALA A 415 -13.79 -5.11 19.34
CA ALA A 415 -14.90 -4.27 18.93
C ALA A 415 -14.52 -3.38 17.73
N LEU A 416 -13.27 -2.91 17.68
CA LEU A 416 -12.78 -2.14 16.55
C LEU A 416 -12.67 -3.01 15.29
N ASP A 417 -12.17 -4.24 15.41
CA ASP A 417 -12.12 -5.20 14.31
C ASP A 417 -13.52 -5.49 13.74
N ARG A 418 -14.54 -5.58 14.60
CA ARG A 418 -15.95 -5.73 14.17
C ARG A 418 -16.46 -4.48 13.46
N ALA A 419 -16.13 -3.29 13.95
CA ALA A 419 -16.51 -2.04 13.29
C ALA A 419 -15.84 -1.91 11.92
N LEU A 420 -14.56 -2.23 11.80
CA LEU A 420 -13.78 -2.21 10.56
C LEU A 420 -14.20 -3.29 9.54
N GLN A 421 -15.17 -4.15 9.87
CA GLN A 421 -15.83 -5.01 8.88
C GLN A 421 -16.97 -4.32 8.15
N LEU A 422 -17.42 -3.15 8.61
CA LEU A 422 -18.45 -2.35 7.96
C LEU A 422 -17.81 -1.36 6.98
N PRO A 423 -18.54 -0.91 5.94
CA PRO A 423 -18.07 0.14 5.05
C PRO A 423 -17.60 1.39 5.77
N ALA A 424 -16.53 2.00 5.29
CA ALA A 424 -15.90 3.16 5.95
C ALA A 424 -16.88 4.33 6.18
N TRP A 425 -17.77 4.59 5.21
CA TRP A 425 -18.82 5.60 5.32
C TRP A 425 -19.86 5.28 6.40
N GLN A 426 -20.10 4.00 6.68
CA GLN A 426 -21.04 3.55 7.71
C GLN A 426 -20.50 3.78 9.12
N ILE A 427 -19.18 3.87 9.28
CA ILE A 427 -18.49 4.02 10.57
C ILE A 427 -17.77 5.36 10.71
N ILE A 428 -18.12 6.37 9.90
CA ILE A 428 -17.45 7.68 9.85
C ILE A 428 -17.27 8.30 11.25
N ASN A 429 -18.28 8.21 12.12
CA ASN A 429 -18.20 8.79 13.47
C ASN A 429 -17.28 7.99 14.43
N ILE A 430 -17.16 6.67 14.27
CA ILE A 430 -16.20 5.89 15.07
C ILE A 430 -14.77 6.13 14.56
N MET A 431 -14.60 6.26 13.25
CA MET A 431 -13.32 6.58 12.63
C MET A 431 -12.83 7.96 13.06
N TYR A 432 -13.73 8.95 13.05
CA TYR A 432 -13.47 10.26 13.61
C TYR A 432 -13.08 10.19 15.08
N ALA A 433 -13.85 9.47 15.91
CA ALA A 433 -13.52 9.31 17.33
C ALA A 433 -12.16 8.63 17.59
N THR A 434 -11.68 7.83 16.63
CA THR A 434 -10.37 7.16 16.70
C THR A 434 -9.19 8.13 16.47
N ILE A 435 -9.41 9.19 15.70
CA ILE A 435 -8.37 10.20 15.36
C ILE A 435 -8.51 11.51 16.17
N ALA A 436 -9.65 11.71 16.83
CA ALA A 436 -9.93 12.90 17.63
C ALA A 436 -9.15 12.92 18.96
N ASP A 437 -8.80 14.13 19.42
CA ASP A 437 -8.19 14.34 20.74
C ASP A 437 -9.21 14.11 21.87
N GLY A 438 -8.76 13.69 23.07
CA GLY A 438 -9.63 13.15 24.13
C GLY A 438 -10.76 14.04 24.64
N ASN A 439 -10.65 15.37 24.51
CA ASN A 439 -11.70 16.33 24.93
C ASN A 439 -12.75 16.61 23.84
N CYS A 440 -12.55 16.10 22.63
CA CYS A 440 -13.33 16.42 21.42
C CYS A 440 -14.72 15.75 21.39
N LEU A 441 -14.86 14.56 21.98
CA LEU A 441 -16.09 13.75 21.89
C LEU A 441 -17.29 14.34 22.65
N ASN A 442 -17.09 15.43 23.39
CA ASN A 442 -18.14 16.13 24.12
C ASN A 442 -18.90 17.15 23.25
N ASP A 443 -18.33 17.56 22.10
CA ASP A 443 -18.97 18.49 21.15
C ASP A 443 -19.82 17.72 20.13
N THR A 444 -21.08 17.55 20.51
CA THR A 444 -22.22 16.75 19.97
C THR A 444 -22.52 16.67 18.45
N SER A 445 -21.67 17.13 17.53
CA SER A 445 -22.03 17.13 16.09
C SER A 445 -21.61 15.85 15.36
N GLN A 446 -22.46 14.83 15.40
CA GLN A 446 -22.32 13.66 14.53
C GLN A 446 -22.29 14.06 13.05
N LEU A 447 -21.35 13.46 12.33
CA LEU A 447 -21.24 13.56 10.87
C LEU A 447 -22.30 12.67 10.22
N VAL A 448 -22.84 13.16 9.10
CA VAL A 448 -23.69 12.36 8.21
C VAL A 448 -22.86 11.27 7.54
N ASN A 449 -23.48 10.15 7.22
CA ASN A 449 -22.90 9.18 6.29
C ASN A 449 -22.62 9.87 4.93
N PRO A 450 -21.37 9.89 4.45
CA PRO A 450 -21.00 10.61 3.24
C PRO A 450 -21.61 10.03 1.97
N LEU A 451 -21.84 8.70 1.91
CA LEU A 451 -22.51 8.07 0.78
C LEU A 451 -23.98 8.47 0.72
N GLU A 452 -24.72 8.35 1.83
CA GLU A 452 -26.15 8.72 1.85
C GLU A 452 -26.36 10.21 1.60
N TRP A 453 -25.49 11.06 2.16
CA TRP A 453 -25.51 12.49 1.87
C TRP A 453 -25.32 12.76 0.37
N THR A 454 -24.37 12.08 -0.26
CA THR A 454 -24.07 12.23 -1.70
C THR A 454 -25.26 11.79 -2.57
N LEU A 455 -25.84 10.61 -2.29
CA LEU A 455 -26.99 10.09 -3.02
C LEU A 455 -28.21 11.02 -2.91
N ALA A 456 -28.51 11.51 -1.70
CA ALA A 456 -29.63 12.43 -1.49
C ALA A 456 -29.39 13.81 -2.11
N ALA A 457 -28.17 14.34 -2.02
CA ALA A 457 -27.81 15.61 -2.63
C ALA A 457 -27.86 15.55 -4.17
N GLU A 458 -27.35 14.49 -4.79
CA GLU A 458 -27.43 14.28 -6.24
C GLU A 458 -28.88 14.06 -6.71
N SER A 459 -29.69 13.34 -5.92
CA SER A 459 -31.12 13.19 -6.18
C SER A 459 -31.85 14.54 -6.16
N LEU A 460 -31.52 15.41 -5.20
CA LEU A 460 -32.07 16.76 -5.11
C LEU A 460 -31.68 17.64 -6.30
N LEU A 461 -30.40 17.58 -6.72
CA LEU A 461 -29.92 18.28 -7.91
C LEU A 461 -30.67 17.81 -9.16
N TRP A 462 -30.80 16.49 -9.35
CA TRP A 462 -31.56 15.93 -10.47
C TRP A 462 -33.03 16.38 -10.45
N PHE A 463 -33.66 16.32 -9.29
CA PHE A 463 -35.07 16.70 -9.13
C PHE A 463 -35.31 18.19 -9.39
N ALA A 464 -34.35 19.03 -9.02
CA ALA A 464 -34.37 20.47 -9.27
C ALA A 464 -34.23 20.80 -10.76
N ASP A 465 -33.32 20.12 -11.46
CA ASP A 465 -33.09 20.28 -12.90
C ASP A 465 -34.33 19.89 -13.71
N ARG A 466 -35.05 18.86 -13.26
CA ARG A 466 -36.31 18.41 -13.88
C ARG A 466 -37.45 19.42 -13.73
N TRP A 467 -37.50 20.15 -12.61
CA TRP A 467 -38.62 21.05 -12.26
C TRP A 467 -38.16 22.48 -11.94
N PRO A 468 -37.47 23.18 -12.87
CA PRO A 468 -36.84 24.47 -12.59
C PRO A 468 -37.86 25.55 -12.24
N ALA A 469 -39.06 25.53 -12.85
CA ALA A 469 -40.13 26.49 -12.58
C ALA A 469 -40.74 26.34 -11.16
N TYR A 470 -40.74 25.13 -10.59
CA TYR A 470 -41.15 24.92 -9.20
C TYR A 470 -40.06 25.36 -8.23
N MET A 471 -38.81 25.05 -8.54
CA MET A 471 -37.65 25.51 -7.78
C MET A 471 -37.59 27.04 -7.66
N GLN A 472 -37.82 27.77 -8.76
CA GLN A 472 -37.82 29.24 -8.75
C GLN A 472 -38.93 29.84 -7.86
N ARG A 473 -40.09 29.16 -7.77
CA ARG A 473 -41.22 29.60 -6.94
C ARG A 473 -41.08 29.19 -5.47
N TYR A 474 -40.35 28.11 -5.20
CA TYR A 474 -40.23 27.55 -3.86
C TYR A 474 -39.09 28.21 -3.07
N LYS A 475 -39.43 28.90 -1.97
CA LYS A 475 -38.46 29.45 -1.01
C LYS A 475 -37.91 28.35 -0.09
N SER A 476 -37.06 27.48 -0.63
CA SER A 476 -36.41 26.38 0.10
C SER A 476 -35.03 26.70 0.66
N GLN A 477 -34.62 27.97 0.63
CA GLN A 477 -33.26 28.40 0.98
C GLN A 477 -32.80 27.88 2.35
N THR A 478 -33.70 27.82 3.33
CA THR A 478 -33.42 27.29 4.67
C THR A 478 -33.23 25.78 4.69
N LEU A 479 -33.96 25.00 3.87
CA LEU A 479 -33.83 23.55 3.76
C LEU A 479 -32.56 23.15 3.00
N ILE A 480 -32.31 23.79 1.84
CA ILE A 480 -31.10 23.54 1.06
C ILE A 480 -29.86 23.92 1.87
N ALA A 481 -29.92 25.02 2.64
CA ALA A 481 -28.82 25.40 3.54
C ALA A 481 -28.50 24.32 4.60
N GLN A 482 -29.46 23.48 5.00
CA GLN A 482 -29.18 22.37 5.93
C GLN A 482 -28.33 21.29 5.27
N ILE A 483 -28.65 20.88 4.04
CA ILE A 483 -27.84 19.91 3.28
C ILE A 483 -26.44 20.49 3.02
N VAL A 484 -26.36 21.74 2.58
CA VAL A 484 -25.09 22.44 2.35
C VAL A 484 -24.25 22.46 3.63
N LYS A 485 -24.85 22.76 4.78
CA LYS A 485 -24.16 22.73 6.08
C LYS A 485 -23.60 21.33 6.38
N GLN A 486 -24.34 20.26 6.10
CA GLN A 486 -23.86 18.88 6.32
C GLN A 486 -22.69 18.52 5.39
N GLY A 487 -22.79 18.84 4.09
CA GLY A 487 -21.69 18.59 3.16
C GLY A 487 -20.44 19.40 3.48
N GLU A 488 -20.61 20.65 3.94
CA GLU A 488 -19.49 21.45 4.43
C GLU A 488 -18.79 20.82 5.65
N GLN A 489 -19.54 20.15 6.53
CA GLN A 489 -18.95 19.42 7.67
C GLN A 489 -18.14 18.20 7.23
N LEU A 490 -18.47 17.56 6.10
CA LEU A 490 -17.71 16.43 5.54
C LEU A 490 -16.35 16.85 4.96
N ILE A 491 -16.22 18.10 4.51
CA ILE A 491 -14.99 18.59 3.86
C ILE A 491 -14.11 19.47 4.75
N LYS A 492 -14.69 20.11 5.77
CA LYS A 492 -13.93 20.97 6.70
C LYS A 492 -13.07 20.11 7.63
N PRO A 493 -11.87 20.57 8.01
CA PRO A 493 -11.12 19.97 9.11
C PRO A 493 -12.02 19.88 10.34
N LEU A 494 -12.07 18.70 10.93
CA LEU A 494 -12.95 18.48 12.06
C LEU A 494 -12.44 19.27 13.26
N PRO A 495 -13.34 19.94 14.02
CA PRO A 495 -12.95 20.60 15.25
C PRO A 495 -12.15 19.64 16.14
N CYS A 496 -11.08 20.15 16.76
CA CYS A 496 -10.24 19.42 17.70
C CYS A 496 -9.50 18.18 17.14
N VAL A 497 -9.30 18.12 15.81
CA VAL A 497 -8.25 17.30 15.20
C VAL A 497 -7.12 18.25 14.81
N ASN A 498 -6.05 18.27 15.61
CA ASN A 498 -4.94 19.22 15.44
C ASN A 498 -3.95 18.80 14.36
N LYS A 499 -4.07 17.57 13.84
CA LYS A 499 -3.22 17.02 12.79
C LYS A 499 -3.86 17.21 11.42
N SER A 500 -3.05 17.53 10.42
CA SER A 500 -3.47 17.50 9.01
C SER A 500 -3.86 16.08 8.59
N LYS A 501 -4.64 15.98 7.50
CA LYS A 501 -5.04 14.68 6.93
C LYS A 501 -3.83 13.80 6.61
N ASN A 502 -2.77 14.38 6.04
CA ASN A 502 -1.56 13.66 5.66
C ASN A 502 -0.83 13.13 6.89
N GLU A 503 -0.64 13.95 7.94
CA GLU A 503 -0.01 13.50 9.18
C GLU A 503 -0.76 12.35 9.86
N ILE A 504 -2.10 12.33 9.77
CA ILE A 504 -2.93 11.23 10.28
C ILE A 504 -2.65 9.95 9.49
N LEU A 505 -2.69 10.02 8.16
CA LEU A 505 -2.48 8.87 7.28
C LEU A 505 -1.05 8.34 7.37
N ASP A 506 -0.04 9.22 7.40
CA ASP A 506 1.38 8.87 7.58
C ASP A 506 1.61 8.11 8.89
N ALA A 507 1.04 8.59 9.99
CA ALA A 507 1.13 7.92 11.28
C ALA A 507 0.52 6.51 11.23
N LYS A 508 -0.55 6.31 10.46
CA LYS A 508 -1.18 4.99 10.28
C LYS A 508 -0.40 4.08 9.34
N TYR A 509 0.22 4.62 8.31
CA TYR A 509 1.15 3.88 7.48
C TYR A 509 2.38 3.41 8.26
N ILE A 510 2.97 4.27 9.11
CA ILE A 510 4.06 3.89 10.02
C ILE A 510 3.62 2.78 10.99
N GLN A 511 2.39 2.85 11.50
CA GLN A 511 1.84 1.81 12.38
C GLN A 511 1.75 0.43 11.70
N ILE A 512 1.47 0.38 10.38
CA ILE A 512 1.51 -0.86 9.59
C ILE A 512 2.93 -1.43 9.56
N ILE A 513 3.94 -0.60 9.27
CA ILE A 513 5.35 -1.02 9.25
C ILE A 513 5.76 -1.58 10.62
N GLN A 514 5.41 -0.89 11.71
CA GLN A 514 5.70 -1.35 13.08
C GLN A 514 5.01 -2.68 13.40
N SER A 515 3.75 -2.84 12.98
CA SER A 515 3.01 -4.09 13.18
C SER A 515 3.68 -5.26 12.45
N TRP A 516 4.18 -5.04 11.24
CA TRP A 516 4.95 -6.05 10.51
C TRP A 516 6.28 -6.40 11.20
N GLN A 517 7.02 -5.43 11.75
CA GLN A 517 8.23 -5.74 12.54
C GLN A 517 7.92 -6.61 13.77
N ASN A 518 6.77 -6.39 14.40
CA ASN A 518 6.31 -7.24 15.50
C ASN A 518 6.00 -8.66 15.02
N VAL A 519 5.31 -8.84 13.88
CA VAL A 519 5.10 -10.17 13.26
C VAL A 519 6.43 -10.89 13.03
N LYS A 520 7.44 -10.22 12.44
CA LYS A 520 8.78 -10.82 12.23
C LYS A 520 9.44 -11.24 13.54
N THR A 521 9.28 -10.44 14.59
CA THR A 521 9.79 -10.76 15.93
C THR A 521 9.12 -12.02 16.49
N GLN A 522 7.79 -12.13 16.34
CA GLN A 522 7.04 -13.31 16.78
C GLN A 522 7.35 -14.58 15.96
N ILE A 523 7.63 -14.45 14.66
CA ILE A 523 8.11 -15.57 13.83
C ILE A 523 9.43 -16.13 14.40
N LYS A 524 10.39 -15.24 14.73
CA LYS A 524 11.67 -15.65 15.33
C LYS A 524 11.48 -16.30 16.69
N GLN A 525 10.62 -15.75 17.54
CA GLN A 525 10.33 -16.33 18.86
C GLN A 525 9.71 -17.73 18.75
N LEU A 526 8.77 -17.92 17.81
CA LEU A 526 8.18 -19.23 17.55
C LEU A 526 9.22 -20.24 17.03
N ALA A 527 10.14 -19.81 16.17
CA ALA A 527 11.25 -20.65 15.72
C ALA A 527 12.16 -21.07 16.88
N VAL A 528 12.50 -20.16 17.81
CA VAL A 528 13.28 -20.49 19.01
C VAL A 528 12.55 -21.49 19.91
N GLU A 529 11.24 -21.31 20.15
CA GLU A 529 10.43 -22.27 20.93
C GLU A 529 10.42 -23.65 20.26
N PHE A 530 10.19 -23.68 18.94
CA PHE A 530 10.16 -24.91 18.17
C PHE A 530 11.51 -25.64 18.21
N ASN A 531 12.61 -24.91 18.02
CA ASN A 531 13.96 -25.46 18.08
C ASN A 531 14.25 -26.05 19.46
N LYS A 532 13.89 -25.35 20.53
CA LYS A 532 14.07 -25.84 21.91
C LYS A 532 13.29 -27.13 22.19
N ALA A 533 12.10 -27.28 21.61
CA ALA A 533 11.28 -28.48 21.77
C ALA A 533 11.76 -29.65 20.91
N ASN A 534 12.24 -29.38 19.68
CA ASN A 534 12.49 -30.41 18.68
C ASN A 534 13.96 -30.80 18.54
N LEU A 535 14.90 -29.89 18.79
CA LEU A 535 16.35 -30.12 18.64
C LEU A 535 17.02 -30.48 19.98
N SER A 536 18.29 -30.88 19.92
CA SER A 536 19.12 -31.15 21.10
C SER A 536 19.45 -29.87 21.87
N SER A 537 19.75 -30.00 23.18
CA SER A 537 20.14 -28.85 24.01
C SER A 537 21.41 -28.20 23.46
N GLY A 538 21.49 -26.87 23.48
CA GLY A 538 22.61 -26.13 22.93
C GLY A 538 22.71 -26.13 21.40
N SER A 539 21.68 -26.61 20.69
CA SER A 539 21.64 -26.58 19.21
C SER A 539 21.71 -25.14 18.68
N ASP A 540 22.51 -24.95 17.65
CA ASP A 540 22.69 -23.69 16.93
C ASP A 540 22.14 -23.74 15.49
N LEU A 541 21.34 -24.75 15.16
CA LEU A 541 20.67 -24.84 13.86
C LEU A 541 19.58 -23.78 13.75
N ASP A 542 19.63 -23.00 12.67
CA ASP A 542 18.51 -22.19 12.22
C ASP A 542 17.73 -22.92 11.11
N LEU A 543 16.60 -23.53 11.48
CA LEU A 543 15.72 -24.25 10.57
C LEU A 543 15.03 -23.35 9.51
N LEU A 544 15.20 -22.03 9.57
CA LEU A 544 14.76 -21.09 8.54
C LEU A 544 15.86 -20.79 7.50
N GLU A 545 17.10 -21.18 7.76
CA GLU A 545 18.25 -21.00 6.87
C GLU A 545 18.68 -22.32 6.18
N ASN A 546 19.79 -22.27 5.43
CA ASN A 546 20.35 -23.45 4.76
C ASN A 546 21.20 -24.29 5.72
N ILE A 547 21.12 -25.61 5.58
CA ILE A 547 21.84 -26.62 6.37
C ILE A 547 23.37 -26.58 6.19
N ASP A 548 23.86 -25.97 5.10
CA ASP A 548 25.29 -25.89 4.79
C ASP A 548 26.06 -24.94 5.73
N ALA A 549 25.35 -24.18 6.59
CA ALA A 549 25.99 -23.37 7.61
C ALA A 549 26.88 -24.24 8.51
N GLN A 550 28.11 -23.79 8.75
CA GLN A 550 29.00 -24.48 9.68
C GLN A 550 28.45 -24.35 11.10
N SER A 551 28.16 -25.49 11.72
CA SER A 551 27.68 -25.57 13.09
C SER A 551 28.85 -25.46 14.08
N ASN A 552 28.63 -24.67 15.11
CA ASN A 552 29.50 -24.52 16.27
C ASN A 552 29.03 -25.37 17.45
N TYR A 553 28.11 -26.29 17.20
CA TYR A 553 27.50 -27.15 18.18
C TYR A 553 28.52 -28.00 18.93
N ARG A 554 28.28 -28.12 20.22
CA ARG A 554 28.95 -29.06 21.12
C ARG A 554 27.89 -29.64 22.03
N VAL A 555 28.08 -30.90 22.39
CA VAL A 555 27.20 -31.52 23.39
C VAL A 555 27.53 -30.90 24.75
N GLU A 556 26.54 -30.27 25.39
CA GLU A 556 26.70 -29.62 26.70
C GLU A 556 27.14 -30.62 27.78
N ASP A 557 28.03 -30.18 28.68
CA ASP A 557 28.53 -30.92 29.84
C ASP A 557 29.18 -32.30 29.58
N VAL A 558 29.62 -32.57 28.34
CA VAL A 558 30.31 -33.84 28.04
C VAL A 558 31.74 -33.84 28.59
N LYS A 559 31.98 -34.75 29.54
CA LYS A 559 33.32 -35.16 29.98
C LYS A 559 33.85 -36.27 29.08
N ILE A 560 35.12 -36.17 28.72
CA ILE A 560 35.83 -37.22 27.98
C ILE A 560 36.37 -38.22 29.01
N GLU A 561 35.87 -39.44 28.94
CA GLU A 561 36.23 -40.56 29.84
C GLU A 561 36.93 -41.68 29.05
N ALA A 562 37.37 -42.72 29.74
CA ALA A 562 37.92 -43.91 29.10
C ALA A 562 36.87 -44.62 28.23
N CYS A 563 37.23 -45.05 27.01
CA CYS A 563 36.34 -45.84 26.16
C CYS A 563 36.06 -47.22 26.77
N ASP A 564 37.09 -47.84 27.34
CA ASP A 564 37.04 -49.09 28.09
C ASP A 564 37.99 -48.97 29.29
N ALA A 565 37.48 -49.25 30.50
CA ALA A 565 38.24 -49.21 31.74
C ALA A 565 39.40 -50.23 31.77
N LEU A 566 39.32 -51.31 30.99
CA LEU A 566 40.37 -52.32 30.90
C LEU A 566 41.56 -51.89 30.04
N ASN A 567 41.33 -51.02 29.04
CA ASN A 567 42.34 -50.56 28.09
C ASN A 567 42.93 -49.18 28.45
N SER A 568 42.48 -48.58 29.56
CA SER A 568 42.95 -47.27 30.03
C SER A 568 44.16 -47.31 30.97
N CYS A 569 44.80 -48.48 31.12
CA CYS A 569 45.94 -48.67 32.02
C CYS A 569 45.74 -48.13 33.46
N GLY A 570 44.52 -48.24 34.00
CA GLY A 570 44.18 -47.74 35.33
C GLY A 570 43.89 -46.24 35.41
N VAL A 571 43.82 -45.55 34.27
CA VAL A 571 43.45 -44.13 34.18
C VAL A 571 41.93 -43.97 34.15
N HIS A 572 41.41 -43.25 35.13
CA HIS A 572 39.98 -42.99 35.33
C HIS A 572 39.73 -41.50 35.65
N VAL A 573 40.13 -40.63 34.72
CA VAL A 573 39.97 -39.18 34.86
C VAL A 573 38.89 -38.68 33.92
N GLN A 574 38.17 -37.63 34.33
CA GLN A 574 37.22 -36.93 33.49
C GLN A 574 37.90 -35.69 32.92
N LEU A 575 38.07 -35.66 31.61
CA LEU A 575 38.70 -34.55 30.91
C LEU A 575 37.64 -33.59 30.36
N GLU A 576 37.93 -32.29 30.41
CA GLU A 576 37.05 -31.28 29.82
C GLU A 576 37.06 -31.38 28.30
N SER A 577 35.87 -31.36 27.69
CA SER A 577 35.75 -31.21 26.24
C SER A 577 35.86 -29.75 25.82
N SER A 578 36.21 -29.51 24.55
CA SER A 578 36.28 -28.17 23.94
C SER A 578 35.54 -28.13 22.60
N ARG A 579 35.17 -26.92 22.15
CA ARG A 579 34.60 -26.71 20.79
C ARG A 579 35.53 -27.22 19.70
N ALA A 580 36.84 -27.04 19.90
CA ALA A 580 37.83 -27.43 18.91
C ALA A 580 37.90 -28.95 18.74
N ILE A 581 37.76 -29.70 19.85
CA ILE A 581 37.72 -31.17 19.84
C ILE A 581 36.45 -31.67 19.13
N PHE A 582 35.28 -31.07 19.37
CA PHE A 582 34.07 -31.41 18.61
C PHE A 582 34.14 -31.02 17.13
N GLY A 583 34.95 -30.01 16.78
CA GLY A 583 35.27 -29.64 15.41
C GLY A 583 36.02 -30.72 14.61
N LEU A 584 36.51 -31.78 15.26
CA LEU A 584 37.04 -32.98 14.58
C LEU A 584 35.94 -33.82 13.92
N PHE A 585 34.67 -33.65 14.32
CA PHE A 585 33.56 -34.29 13.61
C PHE A 585 33.21 -33.50 12.34
N PRO A 586 32.92 -34.19 11.22
CA PRO A 586 32.33 -33.56 10.06
C PRO A 586 31.03 -32.80 10.38
N ASN A 587 30.80 -31.68 9.69
CA ASN A 587 29.64 -30.80 9.95
C ASN A 587 28.30 -31.57 9.92
N HIS A 588 28.10 -32.47 8.96
CA HIS A 588 26.83 -33.22 8.85
C HIS A 588 26.57 -34.09 10.09
N LEU A 589 27.59 -34.61 10.77
CA LEU A 589 27.41 -35.38 12.01
C LEU A 589 27.08 -34.49 13.21
N LEU A 590 27.60 -33.25 13.24
CA LEU A 590 27.19 -32.23 14.23
C LEU A 590 25.71 -31.87 14.03
N VAL A 591 25.26 -31.71 12.78
CA VAL A 591 23.85 -31.47 12.45
C VAL A 591 22.98 -32.68 12.83
N ALA A 592 23.46 -33.92 12.59
CA ALA A 592 22.72 -35.14 12.91
C ALA A 592 22.41 -35.30 14.40
N ASP A 593 23.36 -34.98 15.28
CA ASP A 593 23.16 -35.01 16.74
C ASP A 593 22.14 -33.97 17.19
N GLN A 594 22.20 -32.76 16.62
CA GLN A 594 21.24 -31.69 16.89
C GLN A 594 19.81 -32.03 16.47
N LEU A 595 19.66 -32.75 15.35
CA LEU A 595 18.40 -33.29 14.86
C LEU A 595 17.93 -34.55 15.61
N LYS A 596 18.66 -35.00 16.65
CA LYS A 596 18.39 -36.22 17.43
C LYS A 596 18.40 -37.51 16.59
N LEU A 597 19.12 -37.52 15.46
CA LEU A 597 19.27 -38.70 14.60
C LEU A 597 20.33 -39.67 15.13
N GLY A 598 21.25 -39.19 15.96
CA GLY A 598 22.30 -39.98 16.57
C GLY A 598 22.91 -39.28 17.78
N LYS A 599 23.98 -39.89 18.32
CA LYS A 599 24.73 -39.34 19.45
C LYS A 599 26.21 -39.32 19.15
N LEU A 600 26.83 -38.16 19.36
CA LEU A 600 28.28 -37.99 19.35
C LEU A 600 28.85 -38.39 20.71
N LYS A 601 29.93 -39.17 20.70
CA LYS A 601 30.68 -39.55 21.90
C LYS A 601 32.17 -39.39 21.64
N ILE A 602 32.88 -38.85 22.63
CA ILE A 602 34.34 -38.77 22.63
C ILE A 602 34.85 -39.49 23.87
N CYS A 603 35.85 -40.33 23.72
CA CYS A 603 36.50 -41.01 24.82
C CYS A 603 38.00 -41.21 24.53
N TYR A 604 38.80 -41.40 25.57
CA TYR A 604 40.21 -41.73 25.42
C TYR A 604 40.43 -43.24 25.59
N ASP A 605 41.43 -43.78 24.90
CA ASP A 605 41.74 -45.22 24.88
C ASP A 605 43.23 -45.46 24.62
N ASN A 606 43.67 -46.72 24.66
CA ASN A 606 45.05 -47.13 24.40
C ASN A 606 46.08 -46.35 25.25
N VAL A 607 45.75 -46.10 26.51
CA VAL A 607 46.63 -45.35 27.42
C VAL A 607 47.81 -46.24 27.79
N GLY A 608 49.04 -45.74 27.66
CA GLY A 608 50.23 -46.51 28.01
C GLY A 608 51.53 -45.81 27.67
N TRP A 609 52.58 -46.62 27.53
CA TRP A 609 53.95 -46.14 27.36
C TRP A 609 54.53 -46.53 26.00
N GLN A 610 55.14 -45.59 25.30
CA GLN A 610 55.82 -45.75 24.01
C GLN A 610 57.29 -45.33 24.07
N ASN A 611 58.06 -45.63 23.01
CA ASN A 611 59.51 -45.39 22.95
C ASN A 611 60.25 -45.92 24.19
N ARG A 612 59.81 -47.09 24.66
CA ARG A 612 60.23 -47.65 25.94
C ARG A 612 61.67 -48.14 25.87
N ARG A 613 62.42 -47.89 26.94
CA ARG A 613 63.75 -48.46 27.16
C ARG A 613 63.91 -48.92 28.60
N ALA A 614 64.73 -49.94 28.80
CA ALA A 614 65.09 -50.46 30.10
C ALA A 614 66.54 -50.12 30.42
N ALA A 615 66.81 -49.71 31.67
CA ALA A 615 68.15 -49.55 32.20
C ALA A 615 68.30 -50.38 33.47
N SER A 616 69.34 -51.23 33.51
CA SER A 616 69.69 -52.02 34.70
C SER A 616 69.99 -51.08 35.87
N THR A 617 69.58 -51.46 37.07
CA THR A 617 69.83 -50.64 38.27
C THR A 617 71.28 -50.79 38.76
N HIS A 618 71.83 -49.75 39.41
CA HIS A 618 73.22 -49.63 39.89
C HIS A 618 73.66 -50.65 40.97
N LEU A 619 73.06 -51.84 41.03
CA LEU A 619 73.26 -52.86 42.06
C LEU A 619 74.02 -54.10 41.56
N ASP A 620 74.74 -54.02 40.43
CA ASP A 620 75.39 -55.17 39.76
C ASP A 620 74.43 -56.36 39.57
N ASN A 621 73.13 -56.07 39.42
CA ASN A 621 72.05 -57.05 39.34
C ASN A 621 71.21 -56.80 38.10
N ASP A 622 71.53 -57.52 37.04
CA ASP A 622 70.83 -57.46 35.75
C ASP A 622 69.41 -58.05 35.77
N SER A 623 68.93 -58.52 36.92
CA SER A 623 67.58 -59.09 37.06
C SER A 623 66.48 -58.02 37.25
N VAL A 624 66.82 -56.77 37.54
CA VAL A 624 65.86 -55.67 37.77
C VAL A 624 66.23 -54.42 36.98
N ALA A 625 65.22 -53.74 36.42
CA ALA A 625 65.41 -52.57 35.59
C ALA A 625 64.43 -51.43 35.92
N ASN A 626 64.92 -50.23 35.69
CA ASN A 626 64.13 -49.02 35.58
C ASN A 626 63.69 -48.86 34.11
N TYR A 627 62.39 -48.76 33.89
CA TYR A 627 61.79 -48.58 32.58
C TYR A 627 61.40 -47.12 32.38
N SER A 628 61.92 -46.53 31.32
CA SER A 628 61.60 -45.18 30.89
C SER A 628 60.88 -45.19 29.54
N GLY A 629 59.99 -44.23 29.31
CA GLY A 629 59.25 -44.11 28.06
C GLY A 629 58.41 -42.83 27.99
N ASN A 630 57.83 -42.57 26.83
CA ASN A 630 56.90 -41.46 26.60
C ASN A 630 55.47 -41.92 26.89
N PHE A 631 54.70 -41.09 27.59
CA PHE A 631 53.29 -41.34 27.81
C PHE A 631 52.52 -41.20 26.50
N SER A 632 51.56 -42.08 26.23
CA SER A 632 50.70 -41.95 25.06
C SER A 632 49.25 -42.35 25.34
N PHE A 633 48.35 -41.76 24.58
CA PHE A 633 46.93 -42.11 24.58
C PHE A 633 46.32 -41.81 23.20
N THR A 634 45.14 -42.35 22.96
CA THR A 634 44.35 -42.09 21.75
C THR A 634 43.03 -41.44 22.13
N LEU A 635 42.61 -40.42 21.39
CA LEU A 635 41.30 -39.82 21.47
C LEU A 635 40.44 -40.36 20.32
N LYS A 636 39.31 -40.97 20.66
CA LYS A 636 38.40 -41.59 19.71
C LYS A 636 37.06 -40.88 19.72
N GLY A 637 36.59 -40.50 18.53
CA GLY A 637 35.26 -39.93 18.30
C GLY A 637 34.35 -40.95 17.66
N TYR A 638 33.13 -41.09 18.19
CA TYR A 638 32.13 -42.04 17.73
C TYR A 638 30.81 -41.36 17.37
N TYR A 639 30.14 -41.89 16.35
CA TYR A 639 28.73 -41.63 16.04
C TYR A 639 27.97 -42.95 16.11
N GLN A 640 26.99 -43.07 17.03
CA GLN A 640 26.20 -44.30 17.21
C GLN A 640 27.04 -45.60 17.26
N GLN A 641 28.17 -45.57 17.97
CA GLN A 641 29.15 -46.67 18.11
C GLN A 641 30.10 -46.90 16.91
N GLN A 642 29.91 -46.21 15.78
CA GLN A 642 30.86 -46.23 14.67
C GLN A 642 32.00 -45.25 14.92
N LEU A 643 33.24 -45.68 14.73
CA LEU A 643 34.43 -44.83 14.86
C LEU A 643 34.46 -43.82 13.70
N VAL A 644 34.49 -42.53 14.04
CA VAL A 644 34.56 -41.41 13.10
C VAL A 644 35.99 -40.92 12.98
N PHE A 645 36.69 -40.75 14.11
CA PHE A 645 38.10 -40.38 14.10
C PHE A 645 38.85 -41.04 15.25
N GLU A 646 40.14 -41.27 15.02
CA GLU A 646 41.11 -41.65 16.06
C GLU A 646 42.37 -40.81 15.90
N ARG A 647 42.72 -40.07 16.95
CA ARG A 647 43.90 -39.22 17.05
C ARG A 647 44.80 -39.73 18.17
N LYS A 648 46.08 -39.92 17.88
CA LYS A 648 47.04 -40.44 18.85
C LYS A 648 48.00 -39.34 19.29
N MET A 649 48.12 -39.16 20.60
CA MET A 649 49.03 -38.21 21.21
C MET A 649 50.15 -38.96 21.93
N VAL A 650 51.40 -38.53 21.71
CA VAL A 650 52.59 -39.05 22.40
C VAL A 650 53.29 -37.86 23.05
N ASP A 651 53.51 -37.96 24.35
CA ASP A 651 54.24 -36.97 25.14
C ASP A 651 55.68 -36.85 24.63
N GLN A 652 56.20 -35.62 24.56
CA GLN A 652 57.60 -35.38 24.19
C GLN A 652 58.55 -35.68 25.37
N GLN A 653 58.06 -35.56 26.60
CA GLN A 653 58.81 -35.84 27.81
C GLN A 653 58.89 -37.36 28.06
N GLU A 654 60.10 -37.82 28.38
CA GLU A 654 60.33 -39.19 28.83
C GLU A 654 60.18 -39.27 30.36
N TYR A 655 59.46 -40.29 30.85
CA TYR A 655 59.25 -40.55 32.27
C TYR A 655 59.85 -41.89 32.66
N LEU A 656 60.43 -41.96 33.85
CA LEU A 656 60.66 -43.22 34.54
C LEU A 656 59.30 -43.73 35.07
N TYR A 657 58.72 -44.73 34.43
CA TYR A 657 57.33 -45.15 34.71
C TYR A 657 57.22 -46.44 35.50
N LEU A 658 58.19 -47.34 35.42
CA LEU A 658 58.10 -48.65 36.07
C LEU A 658 59.46 -49.11 36.58
N PHE A 659 59.47 -49.69 37.78
CA PHE A 659 60.56 -50.52 38.27
C PHE A 659 60.11 -51.98 38.30
N ALA A 660 60.73 -52.86 37.51
CA ALA A 660 60.28 -54.23 37.30
C ALA A 660 61.43 -55.21 37.01
N GLU A 661 61.09 -56.49 36.82
CA GLU A 661 62.04 -57.52 36.36
C GLU A 661 62.58 -57.17 34.98
N ASN A 662 63.90 -57.23 34.81
CA ASN A 662 64.58 -56.87 33.56
C ASN A 662 64.39 -57.96 32.49
N THR A 663 63.23 -57.96 31.85
CA THR A 663 62.90 -58.88 30.76
C THR A 663 62.36 -58.15 29.56
N GLU A 664 62.55 -58.74 28.38
CA GLU A 664 61.99 -58.25 27.12
C GLU A 664 60.45 -58.29 27.13
N SER A 665 59.85 -59.27 27.84
CA SER A 665 58.39 -59.35 28.02
C SER A 665 57.82 -58.14 28.75
N VAL A 666 58.54 -57.60 29.74
CA VAL A 666 58.12 -56.40 30.47
C VAL A 666 58.34 -55.15 29.62
N LEU A 667 59.47 -55.08 28.88
CA LEU A 667 59.75 -53.96 27.96
C LEU A 667 58.68 -53.79 26.89
N ASN A 668 58.14 -54.92 26.38
CA ASN A 668 57.14 -54.92 25.32
C ASN A 668 55.70 -54.70 25.84
N MET A 669 55.46 -54.68 27.14
CA MET A 669 54.13 -54.46 27.73
C MET A 669 53.74 -52.98 27.74
N ALA A 670 52.73 -52.59 26.95
CA ALA A 670 52.35 -51.16 26.80
C ALA A 670 51.73 -50.59 28.08
N CYS A 671 50.99 -51.43 28.80
CA CYS A 671 50.45 -51.14 30.11
C CYS A 671 50.91 -52.17 31.15
N PRO A 672 51.89 -51.85 31.99
CA PRO A 672 52.42 -52.79 33.00
C PRO A 672 51.62 -52.82 34.31
N LEU A 673 50.42 -52.23 34.38
CA LEU A 673 49.65 -52.11 35.63
C LEU A 673 49.46 -53.45 36.34
N SER A 674 49.20 -54.52 35.58
CA SER A 674 49.02 -55.88 36.12
C SER A 674 50.28 -56.48 36.78
N LEU A 675 51.44 -55.83 36.62
CA LEU A 675 52.70 -56.24 37.23
C LEU A 675 52.95 -55.53 38.57
N VAL A 676 52.34 -54.37 38.80
CA VAL A 676 52.56 -53.58 40.02
C VAL A 676 52.18 -54.40 41.26
N GLY A 677 53.09 -54.44 42.24
CA GLY A 677 52.95 -55.24 43.46
C GLY A 677 53.35 -56.72 43.34
N LYS A 678 53.67 -57.22 42.12
CA LYS A 678 54.22 -58.57 41.96
C LYS A 678 55.65 -58.65 42.49
N LYS A 679 56.01 -59.81 43.05
CA LYS A 679 57.35 -60.09 43.58
C LYS A 679 58.31 -60.42 42.45
N ILE A 680 59.46 -59.78 42.45
CA ILE A 680 60.59 -60.08 41.57
C ILE A 680 61.61 -60.84 42.41
N SER A 681 61.93 -62.07 42.02
CA SER A 681 62.88 -62.91 42.75
C SER A 681 64.21 -62.94 42.01
N THR A 682 65.23 -62.26 42.51
CA THR A 682 66.56 -62.24 41.88
C THR A 682 67.50 -63.23 42.56
N LYS A 683 68.46 -63.80 41.80
CA LYS A 683 69.55 -64.61 42.35
C LYS A 683 70.81 -63.74 42.42
N LEU A 684 71.46 -63.68 43.58
CA LEU A 684 72.74 -62.97 43.74
C LEU A 684 73.86 -63.81 43.11
N GLU A 685 74.82 -63.18 42.42
CA GLU A 685 75.95 -63.88 41.79
C GLU A 685 76.84 -64.61 42.82
N ARG A 686 77.52 -65.68 42.37
CA ARG A 686 78.41 -66.50 43.21
C ARG A 686 79.62 -65.68 43.69
N GLY A 687 79.52 -65.13 44.90
CA GLY A 687 80.61 -64.39 45.56
C GLY A 687 80.19 -63.55 46.77
N THR A 688 78.89 -63.32 46.98
CA THR A 688 78.35 -62.55 48.12
C THR A 688 78.12 -63.45 49.34
N PHE A 689 79.13 -63.60 50.20
CA PHE A 689 79.02 -64.33 51.46
C PHE A 689 78.27 -63.48 52.50
N GLY A 690 77.04 -63.89 52.90
CA GLY A 690 76.42 -63.41 54.15
C GLY A 690 74.89 -63.29 54.22
N LEU A 691 74.14 -63.39 53.11
CA LEU A 691 72.68 -63.22 53.12
C LEU A 691 71.94 -64.54 52.85
N VAL A 692 71.20 -65.05 53.84
CA VAL A 692 70.31 -66.22 53.69
C VAL A 692 68.85 -65.78 53.92
N PRO A 693 67.92 -66.03 52.98
CA PRO A 693 68.12 -66.67 51.69
C PRO A 693 68.90 -65.78 50.70
N ASN A 694 69.71 -66.41 49.83
CA ASN A 694 70.56 -65.76 48.82
C ASN A 694 69.75 -65.18 47.64
N ARG A 695 68.77 -64.34 47.96
CA ARG A 695 67.84 -63.71 47.01
C ARG A 695 67.49 -62.31 47.51
N LEU A 696 67.46 -61.34 46.60
CA LEU A 696 66.77 -60.08 46.85
C LEU A 696 65.35 -60.22 46.29
N THR A 697 64.36 -59.93 47.12
CA THR A 697 62.96 -59.87 46.66
C THR A 697 62.59 -58.41 46.49
N PHE A 698 62.41 -58.00 45.25
CA PHE A 698 61.87 -56.68 44.94
C PHE A 698 60.36 -56.77 44.72
N LEU A 699 59.68 -55.65 44.81
CA LEU A 699 58.31 -55.51 44.34
C LEU A 699 58.31 -54.61 43.12
N THR A 700 57.62 -55.04 42.07
CA THR A 700 57.36 -54.18 40.92
C THR A 700 56.59 -52.96 41.40
N ALA A 701 57.09 -51.77 41.07
CA ALA A 701 56.51 -50.52 41.53
C ALA A 701 56.27 -49.58 40.34
N SER A 702 55.07 -49.00 40.25
CA SER A 702 54.84 -47.86 39.37
C SER A 702 55.62 -46.66 39.89
N ARG A 703 56.27 -45.94 38.99
CA ARG A 703 57.06 -44.73 39.26
C ARG A 703 56.40 -43.47 38.70
N ALA A 704 55.37 -43.63 37.89
CA ALA A 704 54.55 -42.56 37.34
C ALA A 704 53.08 -42.74 37.75
N ASP A 705 52.33 -41.64 37.76
CA ASP A 705 50.88 -41.63 37.93
C ASP A 705 50.28 -41.13 36.61
N GLU A 706 49.83 -42.07 35.78
CA GLU A 706 49.28 -41.82 34.46
C GLU A 706 48.06 -40.89 34.51
N SER A 707 47.22 -41.00 35.54
CA SER A 707 46.04 -40.14 35.72
C SER A 707 46.46 -38.70 36.00
N LYS A 708 47.48 -38.51 36.83
CA LYS A 708 48.04 -37.19 37.13
C LYS A 708 48.73 -36.58 35.92
N ILE A 709 49.47 -37.36 35.14
CA ILE A 709 50.12 -36.89 33.89
C ILE A 709 49.06 -36.43 32.90
N LEU A 710 48.05 -37.26 32.62
CA LEU A 710 46.98 -36.92 31.69
C LEU A 710 46.22 -35.66 32.10
N THR A 711 45.85 -35.55 33.37
CA THR A 711 45.12 -34.38 33.89
C THR A 711 45.97 -33.11 33.88
N ALA A 712 47.26 -33.21 34.26
CA ALA A 712 48.15 -32.07 34.38
C ALA A 712 48.51 -31.43 33.02
N ASN A 713 48.50 -32.24 31.95
CA ASN A 713 48.86 -31.82 30.60
C ASN A 713 47.66 -31.57 29.68
N TRP A 714 46.44 -31.91 30.10
CA TRP A 714 45.24 -31.78 29.25
C TRP A 714 44.91 -30.33 28.88
N SER A 715 44.53 -29.52 29.87
CA SER A 715 44.13 -28.11 29.67
C SER A 715 45.19 -27.11 30.11
N LYS A 716 46.24 -27.57 30.79
CA LYS A 716 47.36 -26.79 31.31
C LYS A 716 48.65 -27.60 31.06
N GLY A 717 49.82 -27.03 31.28
CA GLY A 717 51.08 -27.74 31.03
C GLY A 717 51.39 -27.80 29.53
N GLU A 718 51.25 -28.97 28.92
CA GLU A 718 51.46 -29.14 27.47
C GLU A 718 50.24 -28.81 26.59
N GLU A 719 49.07 -28.56 27.18
CA GLU A 719 47.84 -28.17 26.47
C GLU A 719 47.41 -29.20 25.40
N TRP A 720 47.37 -30.47 25.79
CA TRP A 720 47.02 -31.58 24.88
C TRP A 720 45.63 -31.46 24.25
N SER A 721 44.68 -30.77 24.89
CA SER A 721 43.36 -30.50 24.29
C SER A 721 43.45 -29.73 22.97
N ASP A 722 44.45 -28.87 22.83
CA ASP A 722 44.65 -28.01 21.66
C ASP A 722 45.68 -28.61 20.70
N LYS A 723 46.65 -29.38 21.20
CA LYS A 723 47.59 -30.10 20.33
C LYS A 723 46.91 -31.22 19.55
N ILE A 724 45.94 -31.92 20.15
CA ILE A 724 45.31 -33.11 19.55
C ILE A 724 44.49 -32.82 18.28
N ILE A 725 44.12 -31.56 18.07
CA ILE A 725 43.40 -31.06 16.89
C ILE A 725 44.34 -30.55 15.78
N THR A 726 45.65 -30.50 16.03
CA THR A 726 46.69 -30.02 15.09
C THR A 726 47.56 -31.18 14.58
N ASP A 727 48.53 -30.86 13.72
CA ASP A 727 49.51 -31.82 13.18
C ASP A 727 50.43 -32.45 14.26
N ALA A 728 50.36 -31.98 15.52
CA ALA A 728 51.09 -32.57 16.64
C ALA A 728 50.57 -33.96 17.04
N ALA A 729 49.33 -34.32 16.67
CA ALA A 729 48.78 -35.64 16.89
C ALA A 729 48.79 -36.49 15.61
N GLU A 730 49.07 -37.78 15.77
CA GLU A 730 49.06 -38.76 14.68
C GLU A 730 47.60 -39.11 14.33
N ILE A 731 47.24 -38.96 13.05
CA ILE A 731 45.93 -39.37 12.50
C ILE A 731 45.95 -40.88 12.29
N VAL A 732 45.23 -41.62 13.14
CA VAL A 732 45.12 -43.09 13.04
C VAL A 732 44.00 -43.48 12.09
N THR A 733 42.84 -42.82 12.19
CA THR A 733 41.68 -43.11 11.34
C THR A 733 40.81 -41.87 11.19
N GLU A 734 40.24 -41.69 10.01
CA GLU A 734 39.14 -40.78 9.72
C GLU A 734 38.12 -41.50 8.84
N ASN A 735 36.87 -41.51 9.29
CA ASN A 735 35.73 -42.04 8.57
C ASN A 735 34.62 -40.98 8.66
N PRO A 736 34.46 -40.14 7.63
CA PRO A 736 33.50 -39.05 7.68
C PRO A 736 32.05 -39.53 7.66
N LEU A 737 31.78 -40.82 7.42
CA LEU A 737 30.42 -41.37 7.29
C LEU A 737 29.58 -40.59 6.26
N GLY A 738 30.16 -40.33 5.08
CA GLY A 738 29.54 -39.49 4.04
C GLY A 738 28.18 -39.99 3.55
N ASP A 739 27.94 -41.30 3.61
CA ASP A 739 26.68 -41.93 3.19
C ASP A 739 25.47 -41.51 4.04
N LEU A 740 25.70 -40.95 5.24
CA LEU A 740 24.63 -40.41 6.10
C LEU A 740 24.16 -39.02 5.67
N SER A 741 24.95 -38.29 4.88
CA SER A 741 24.65 -36.91 4.49
C SER A 741 23.26 -36.74 3.84
N PRO A 742 22.83 -37.57 2.86
CA PRO A 742 21.49 -37.47 2.27
C PRO A 742 20.34 -37.70 3.27
N VAL A 743 20.55 -38.61 4.24
CA VAL A 743 19.55 -38.92 5.27
C VAL A 743 19.39 -37.73 6.22
N ILE A 744 20.51 -37.11 6.61
CA ILE A 744 20.55 -35.92 7.47
C ILE A 744 19.91 -34.72 6.75
N GLN A 745 20.22 -34.52 5.47
CA GLN A 745 19.60 -33.50 4.63
C GLN A 745 18.08 -33.64 4.61
N THR A 746 17.58 -34.86 4.41
CA THR A 746 16.15 -35.16 4.37
C THR A 746 15.49 -34.87 5.71
N ALA A 747 16.11 -35.29 6.82
CA ALA A 747 15.59 -35.04 8.15
C ALA A 747 15.57 -33.55 8.52
N TYR A 748 16.60 -32.79 8.13
CA TYR A 748 16.62 -31.34 8.27
C TYR A 748 15.47 -30.70 7.49
N GLN A 749 15.30 -31.06 6.22
CA GLN A 749 14.23 -30.54 5.37
C GLN A 749 12.83 -30.86 5.95
N GLN A 750 12.64 -32.04 6.51
CA GLN A 750 11.40 -32.41 7.20
C GLN A 750 11.15 -31.51 8.42
N LYS A 751 12.16 -31.30 9.27
CA LYS A 751 12.03 -30.43 10.45
C LYS A 751 11.82 -28.96 10.09
N ALA A 752 12.51 -28.47 9.06
CA ALA A 752 12.29 -27.14 8.52
C ALA A 752 10.86 -26.98 7.98
N ALA A 753 10.35 -27.97 7.23
CA ALA A 753 8.98 -27.98 6.73
C ALA A 753 7.93 -28.02 7.86
N GLU A 754 8.18 -28.78 8.94
CA GLU A 754 7.33 -28.79 10.13
C GLU A 754 7.25 -27.40 10.80
N LEU A 755 8.41 -26.72 10.95
CA LEU A 755 8.46 -25.35 11.48
C LEU A 755 7.70 -24.37 10.57
N GLN A 756 7.94 -24.41 9.26
CA GLN A 756 7.27 -23.54 8.30
C GLN A 756 5.75 -23.75 8.35
N ASN A 757 5.28 -25.00 8.35
CA ASN A 757 3.86 -25.33 8.49
C ASN A 757 3.27 -24.78 9.81
N THR A 758 4.02 -24.84 10.90
CA THR A 758 3.59 -24.31 12.20
C THR A 758 3.43 -22.78 12.16
N ILE A 759 4.39 -22.07 11.57
CA ILE A 759 4.34 -20.60 11.41
C ILE A 759 3.15 -20.20 10.54
N TYR A 760 2.99 -20.82 9.36
CA TYR A 760 1.85 -20.56 8.48
C TYR A 760 0.51 -20.84 9.15
N SER A 761 0.41 -21.96 9.87
CA SER A 761 -0.82 -22.33 10.59
C SER A 761 -1.14 -21.35 11.70
N ALA A 762 -0.14 -20.80 12.39
CA ALA A 762 -0.34 -19.75 13.41
C ALA A 762 -0.82 -18.43 12.78
N LEU A 763 -0.19 -17.98 11.68
CA LEU A 763 -0.60 -16.78 10.95
C LEU A 763 -2.03 -16.88 10.39
N LEU A 764 -2.42 -18.07 9.93
CA LEU A 764 -3.74 -18.34 9.33
C LEU A 764 -4.80 -18.81 10.34
N ASP A 765 -4.49 -18.80 11.64
CA ASP A 765 -5.39 -19.23 12.73
C ASP A 765 -5.95 -20.66 12.53
N ARG A 766 -5.09 -21.60 12.13
CA ARG A 766 -5.45 -23.00 11.85
C ARG A 766 -5.08 -23.97 12.97
N ILE A 767 -4.56 -23.46 14.09
CA ILE A 767 -4.11 -24.27 15.23
C ILE A 767 -5.21 -24.27 16.30
N SER A 768 -5.77 -25.46 16.62
CA SER A 768 -6.88 -25.58 17.57
C SER A 768 -6.48 -25.26 19.02
N ASN A 769 -5.26 -25.60 19.44
CA ASN A 769 -4.75 -25.36 20.79
C ASN A 769 -3.36 -24.70 20.72
N PRO A 770 -3.29 -23.40 20.45
CA PRO A 770 -2.02 -22.72 20.24
C PRO A 770 -1.25 -22.54 21.55
N THR A 771 0.08 -22.62 21.47
CA THR A 771 0.98 -22.16 22.54
C THR A 771 0.88 -20.64 22.69
N GLU A 772 1.44 -20.09 23.77
CA GLU A 772 1.43 -18.64 23.98
C GLU A 772 2.15 -17.88 22.84
N THR A 773 3.30 -18.36 22.38
CA THR A 773 4.02 -17.73 21.26
C THR A 773 3.25 -17.84 19.94
N GLN A 774 2.58 -18.98 19.69
CA GLN A 774 1.71 -19.13 18.51
C GLN A 774 0.53 -18.15 18.56
N ARG A 775 -0.05 -17.92 19.75
CA ARG A 775 -1.10 -16.92 19.96
C ARG A 775 -0.57 -15.51 19.75
N GLN A 776 0.61 -15.18 20.27
CA GLN A 776 1.24 -13.86 20.08
C GLN A 776 1.57 -13.57 18.61
N LEU A 777 2.00 -14.58 17.84
CA LEU A 777 2.19 -14.45 16.39
C LEU A 777 0.87 -14.15 15.68
N LYS A 778 -0.18 -14.91 15.99
CA LYS A 778 -1.53 -14.66 15.47
C LYS A 778 -2.00 -13.24 15.80
N ASP A 779 -1.93 -12.84 17.07
CA ASP A 779 -2.40 -11.55 17.55
C ASP A 779 -1.61 -10.39 16.89
N SER A 780 -0.31 -10.58 16.69
CA SER A 780 0.54 -9.61 15.98
C SER A 780 0.16 -9.48 14.52
N PHE A 781 -0.18 -10.57 13.85
CA PHE A 781 -0.66 -10.53 12.47
C PHE A 781 -2.07 -9.92 12.37
N GLN A 782 -2.95 -10.19 13.33
CA GLN A 782 -4.25 -9.51 13.43
C GLN A 782 -4.09 -8.00 13.66
N ALA A 783 -3.12 -7.56 14.46
CA ALA A 783 -2.81 -6.15 14.66
C ALA A 783 -2.33 -5.46 13.36
N LEU A 784 -1.55 -6.16 12.52
CA LEU A 784 -1.19 -5.70 11.18
C LEU A 784 -2.44 -5.52 10.32
N GLN A 785 -3.29 -6.54 10.23
CA GLN A 785 -4.54 -6.47 9.45
C GLN A 785 -5.47 -5.35 9.93
N ARG A 786 -5.59 -5.15 11.24
CA ARG A 786 -6.35 -4.06 11.84
C ARG A 786 -5.80 -2.70 11.42
N SER A 787 -4.48 -2.54 11.49
CA SER A 787 -3.81 -1.29 11.09
C SER A 787 -4.03 -1.00 9.59
N THR A 788 -3.95 -2.04 8.74
CA THR A 788 -4.27 -1.93 7.31
C THR A 788 -5.71 -1.50 7.09
N LYS A 789 -6.69 -2.17 7.70
CA LYS A 789 -8.12 -1.81 7.55
C LYS A 789 -8.42 -0.39 8.04
N LEU A 790 -7.80 0.01 9.15
CA LEU A 790 -7.93 1.36 9.67
C LEU A 790 -7.34 2.40 8.69
N PHE A 791 -6.18 2.11 8.12
CA PHE A 791 -5.55 2.94 7.09
C PHE A 791 -6.42 3.06 5.84
N THR A 792 -6.95 1.94 5.33
CA THR A 792 -7.88 1.92 4.17
C THR A 792 -9.13 2.75 4.45
N ALA A 793 -9.77 2.56 5.60
CA ALA A 793 -10.99 3.28 5.97
C ALA A 793 -10.76 4.79 6.14
N LEU A 794 -9.59 5.20 6.67
CA LEU A 794 -9.23 6.62 6.76
C LEU A 794 -8.92 7.22 5.39
N ASN A 795 -8.22 6.51 4.51
CA ASN A 795 -8.00 6.96 3.12
C ASN A 795 -9.33 7.19 2.42
N TYR A 796 -10.28 6.27 2.58
CA TYR A 796 -11.63 6.41 2.03
C TYR A 796 -12.32 7.69 2.51
N LEU A 797 -12.29 7.96 3.82
CA LEU A 797 -13.01 9.11 4.40
C LEU A 797 -12.31 10.46 4.17
N LEU A 798 -10.98 10.48 4.16
CA LEU A 798 -10.20 11.73 4.13
C LEU A 798 -9.77 12.13 2.71
N GLN A 799 -9.61 11.15 1.82
CA GLN A 799 -9.00 11.28 0.50
C GLN A 799 -9.66 10.36 -0.55
N MET A 800 -11.00 10.23 -0.53
CA MET A 800 -11.75 9.35 -1.43
C MET A 800 -11.39 9.55 -2.90
N ASP A 801 -11.28 10.79 -3.36
CA ASP A 801 -10.94 11.08 -4.77
C ASP A 801 -9.56 10.53 -5.13
N VAL A 802 -8.58 10.64 -4.22
CA VAL A 802 -7.23 10.09 -4.45
C VAL A 802 -7.29 8.57 -4.57
N LEU A 803 -8.03 7.92 -3.68
CA LEU A 803 -8.25 6.48 -3.70
C LEU A 803 -8.91 5.98 -5.00
N MET A 804 -9.78 6.82 -5.59
CA MET A 804 -10.50 6.54 -6.84
C MET A 804 -9.66 6.78 -8.10
N LEU A 805 -8.59 7.56 -7.99
CA LEU A 805 -7.93 8.15 -9.15
C LEU A 805 -6.45 7.82 -9.26
N ASN A 806 -5.85 7.30 -8.18
CA ASN A 806 -4.43 7.05 -8.09
C ASN A 806 -4.13 5.55 -8.12
N ASP A 807 -3.45 5.13 -9.18
CA ASP A 807 -3.05 3.75 -9.42
C ASP A 807 -2.19 3.20 -8.25
N ASP A 808 -1.18 3.94 -7.82
CA ASP A 808 -0.27 3.52 -6.75
C ASP A 808 -1.00 3.28 -5.41
N LEU A 809 -1.87 4.21 -5.00
CA LEU A 809 -2.65 4.08 -3.77
C LEU A 809 -3.61 2.89 -3.84
N HIS A 810 -4.26 2.68 -4.99
CA HIS A 810 -5.15 1.55 -5.19
C HIS A 810 -4.38 0.22 -5.15
N GLU A 811 -3.17 0.18 -5.73
CA GLU A 811 -2.29 -0.99 -5.73
C GLU A 811 -1.84 -1.38 -4.31
N ILE A 812 -1.48 -0.38 -3.48
CA ILE A 812 -1.09 -0.59 -2.07
C ILE A 812 -2.22 -1.23 -1.24
N LEU A 813 -3.47 -0.95 -1.60
CA LEU A 813 -4.63 -1.33 -0.79
C LEU A 813 -5.36 -2.57 -1.31
N PHE A 814 -5.49 -2.71 -2.63
CA PHE A 814 -6.32 -3.73 -3.27
C PHE A 814 -5.58 -4.57 -4.31
N GLY A 815 -4.42 -4.10 -4.78
CA GLY A 815 -3.67 -4.72 -5.87
C GLY A 815 -2.79 -5.91 -5.47
N ASN A 816 -1.93 -6.31 -6.40
CA ASN A 816 -0.99 -7.42 -6.20
C ASN A 816 0.10 -7.09 -5.16
N ASN A 817 0.47 -5.82 -5.06
CA ASN A 817 1.43 -5.31 -4.09
C ASN A 817 0.74 -4.82 -2.81
N LYS A 818 -0.49 -5.27 -2.53
CA LYS A 818 -1.20 -4.86 -1.31
C LYS A 818 -0.43 -5.22 -0.05
N ILE A 819 -0.68 -4.45 1.01
CA ILE A 819 -0.23 -4.79 2.36
C ILE A 819 -0.76 -6.20 2.72
N PRO A 820 0.09 -7.12 3.23
CA PRO A 820 -0.27 -8.53 3.37
C PRO A 820 -1.47 -8.75 4.29
N ASP A 821 -2.41 -9.55 3.81
CA ASP A 821 -3.58 -10.03 4.54
C ASP A 821 -3.60 -11.58 4.57
N SER A 822 -4.66 -12.17 5.13
CA SER A 822 -4.78 -13.63 5.21
C SER A 822 -4.82 -14.31 3.84
N GLU A 823 -5.33 -13.66 2.79
CA GLU A 823 -5.38 -14.20 1.43
C GLU A 823 -3.96 -14.29 0.85
N VAL A 824 -3.16 -13.24 1.04
CA VAL A 824 -1.74 -13.20 0.64
C VAL A 824 -0.97 -14.33 1.34
N ILE A 825 -1.10 -14.45 2.67
CA ILE A 825 -0.42 -15.51 3.42
C ILE A 825 -0.90 -16.90 2.99
N ALA A 826 -2.19 -17.08 2.71
CA ALA A 826 -2.73 -18.35 2.22
C ALA A 826 -2.18 -18.72 0.84
N ASN A 827 -1.98 -17.73 -0.05
CA ASN A 827 -1.37 -17.94 -1.36
C ASN A 827 0.11 -18.32 -1.26
N PHE A 828 0.87 -17.67 -0.38
CA PHE A 828 2.26 -18.08 -0.09
C PHE A 828 2.33 -19.50 0.46
N TYR A 829 1.41 -19.86 1.36
CA TYR A 829 1.30 -21.20 1.90
C TYR A 829 0.98 -22.25 0.83
N ALA A 830 -0.01 -21.96 -0.04
CA ALA A 830 -0.39 -22.86 -1.13
C ALA A 830 0.74 -23.08 -2.14
N ARG A 831 1.60 -22.07 -2.35
CA ARG A 831 2.80 -22.16 -3.19
C ARG A 831 4.03 -22.73 -2.48
N GLN A 832 3.90 -23.12 -1.20
CA GLN A 832 4.98 -23.66 -0.38
C GLN A 832 6.22 -22.75 -0.31
N VAL A 833 6.00 -21.43 -0.26
CA VAL A 833 7.10 -20.46 -0.17
C VAL A 833 7.75 -20.55 1.21
N ASN A 834 9.08 -20.58 1.27
CA ASN A 834 9.81 -20.57 2.54
C ASN A 834 9.49 -19.28 3.32
N ILE A 835 9.38 -19.37 4.65
CA ILE A 835 9.17 -18.23 5.55
C ILE A 835 10.23 -17.13 5.36
N SER A 836 11.49 -17.46 5.13
CA SER A 836 12.53 -16.45 4.86
C SER A 836 12.23 -15.66 3.59
N SER A 837 11.86 -16.34 2.50
CA SER A 837 11.43 -15.71 1.25
C SER A 837 10.15 -14.89 1.43
N LEU A 838 9.17 -15.38 2.19
CA LEU A 838 7.95 -14.65 2.52
C LEU A 838 8.28 -13.34 3.25
N VAL A 839 9.17 -13.39 4.24
CA VAL A 839 9.58 -12.21 5.00
C VAL A 839 10.26 -11.19 4.09
N THR A 840 11.20 -11.63 3.25
CA THR A 840 11.88 -10.76 2.28
C THR A 840 10.91 -10.15 1.28
N SER A 841 10.02 -10.93 0.68
CA SER A 841 9.03 -10.43 -0.28
C SER A 841 8.09 -9.40 0.34
N ILE A 842 7.67 -9.58 1.60
CA ILE A 842 6.84 -8.59 2.29
C ILE A 842 7.65 -7.33 2.64
N ASP A 843 8.90 -7.46 3.08
CA ASP A 843 9.78 -6.31 3.37
C ASP A 843 10.02 -5.46 2.12
N GLU A 844 10.33 -6.09 0.98
CA GLU A 844 10.50 -5.42 -0.32
C GLU A 844 9.20 -4.73 -0.75
N ASN A 845 8.06 -5.41 -0.63
CA ASN A 845 6.77 -4.85 -0.96
C ASN A 845 6.43 -3.62 -0.09
N LEU A 846 6.60 -3.71 1.24
CA LEU A 846 6.34 -2.57 2.14
C LEU A 846 7.29 -1.39 1.89
N GLN A 847 8.53 -1.65 1.46
CA GLN A 847 9.46 -0.61 1.07
C GLN A 847 9.04 0.06 -0.24
N SER A 848 8.64 -0.70 -1.26
CA SER A 848 8.09 -0.15 -2.51
C SER A 848 6.82 0.67 -2.25
N ASN A 849 5.92 0.15 -1.43
CA ASN A 849 4.69 0.85 -1.03
C ASN A 849 4.98 2.15 -0.26
N LYS A 850 6.08 2.19 0.52
CA LYS A 850 6.50 3.41 1.22
C LYS A 850 6.98 4.48 0.23
N GLU A 851 7.72 4.08 -0.80
CA GLU A 851 8.18 5.00 -1.85
C GLU A 851 7.00 5.56 -2.64
N LYS A 852 6.07 4.69 -3.05
CA LYS A 852 4.80 5.08 -3.68
C LYS A 852 3.99 6.02 -2.81
N TRP A 853 3.79 5.68 -1.54
CA TRP A 853 3.06 6.50 -0.56
C TRP A 853 3.68 7.90 -0.41
N ASN A 854 5.01 7.99 -0.28
CA ASN A 854 5.70 9.27 -0.16
C ASN A 854 5.63 10.12 -1.44
N ALA A 855 5.42 9.50 -2.61
CA ALA A 855 5.25 10.20 -3.88
C ALA A 855 3.85 10.79 -4.06
N LEU A 856 2.88 10.45 -3.20
CA LEU A 856 1.53 11.02 -3.17
C LEU A 856 1.53 12.44 -2.57
N ALA A 857 2.22 13.38 -3.21
CA ALA A 857 2.21 14.77 -2.80
C ALA A 857 0.95 15.51 -3.31
N ASP A 858 0.24 16.17 -2.39
CA ASP A 858 -0.73 17.26 -2.65
C ASP A 858 -1.89 16.97 -3.63
N LEU A 859 -2.43 15.75 -3.60
CA LEU A 859 -3.61 15.43 -4.41
C LEU A 859 -4.90 16.04 -3.81
N ARG A 860 -5.64 16.71 -4.69
CA ARG A 860 -6.82 17.55 -4.37
C ARG A 860 -7.95 16.74 -3.73
N SER A 861 -8.04 16.74 -2.40
CA SER A 861 -9.14 16.07 -1.70
C SER A 861 -10.51 16.77 -1.83
N ASN A 862 -11.56 15.96 -1.97
CA ASN A 862 -12.99 16.29 -1.92
C ASN A 862 -13.57 17.08 -3.12
N SER A 863 -13.05 16.89 -4.33
CA SER A 863 -13.54 17.55 -5.56
C SER A 863 -15.02 17.26 -5.83
N HIS A 864 -15.45 16.00 -5.67
CA HIS A 864 -16.84 15.62 -5.91
C HIS A 864 -17.82 16.33 -4.96
N VAL A 865 -17.56 16.26 -3.65
CA VAL A 865 -18.40 16.90 -2.63
C VAL A 865 -18.43 18.42 -2.82
N LYS A 866 -17.28 19.03 -3.18
CA LYS A 866 -17.22 20.48 -3.49
C LYS A 866 -18.07 20.85 -4.71
N ASN A 867 -18.11 20.00 -5.75
CA ASN A 867 -18.95 20.21 -6.93
C ASN A 867 -20.44 20.18 -6.56
N ILE A 868 -20.89 19.16 -5.82
CA ILE A 868 -22.27 19.09 -5.34
C ILE A 868 -22.62 20.31 -4.48
N LEU A 869 -21.73 20.70 -3.55
CA LEU A 869 -21.94 21.88 -2.71
C LEU A 869 -22.06 23.17 -3.51
N PHE A 870 -21.27 23.34 -4.57
CA PHE A 870 -21.36 24.49 -5.46
C PHE A 870 -22.75 24.57 -6.11
N GLN A 871 -23.24 23.46 -6.68
CA GLN A 871 -24.55 23.41 -7.33
C GLN A 871 -25.70 23.63 -6.33
N LEU A 872 -25.64 23.01 -5.14
CA LEU A 872 -26.64 23.26 -4.10
C LEU A 872 -26.63 24.73 -3.63
N LYS A 873 -25.45 25.36 -3.52
CA LYS A 873 -25.33 26.78 -3.17
C LYS A 873 -25.83 27.70 -4.27
N SER A 874 -25.73 27.32 -5.54
CA SER A 874 -26.27 28.09 -6.66
C SER A 874 -27.80 28.04 -6.69
N MET A 875 -28.42 26.94 -6.22
CA MET A 875 -29.88 26.85 -6.03
C MET A 875 -30.40 27.67 -4.84
N SER A 876 -29.58 27.85 -3.79
CA SER A 876 -30.04 28.43 -2.51
C SER A 876 -30.24 29.97 -2.49
N ARG A 877 -30.05 30.69 -3.61
CA ARG A 877 -30.12 32.17 -3.63
C ARG A 877 -30.93 32.75 -4.77
#